data_AF-A0A8C6YPL1-F1
#
_entry.id   AF-A0A8C6YPL1-F1
#
_cell.length_a   1.000
_cell.length_b   1.000
_cell.length_c   1.000
_cell.angle_alpha   90.00
_cell.angle_beta   90.00
_cell.angle_gamma   90.00
#
_symmetry.space_group_name_H-M   'P 1'
#
loop_
_entity.id
_entity.type
_entity.pdbx_description
1 polymer ?
#
loop_
_entity_poly.entity_id
_entity_poly.type
_entity_poly.pdbx_seq_one_letter_code
_entity_poly.pdbx_strand_id
1 'polypeptide(L)'
;SACLGPAALWCCRRLPAWQVGACPSAACLRRLHLHSNLLVTVPASLASLPNLSRLDLQNNRLRAVPPEIQTSPFVRLRGNPLGESEPSPRPVIAQCHTFIHFFFSGSFTVTSEGCRVFLDCGICFCFPPGAASVPLCVHFRTLEPDPRWVKLRHHDVLLSPVLELQPHGLEFQQEVEIWMPFASPQTLQQREVVVRTFSGQSWSDLRTKHVACCSVLHFSWFLVVSRLVENECKVPAEGTLLFSSVDPDIKVVFPPGVTEETRSVKLQVCGEPWSDSSPLLCLSQDCPADFLRPVRIQLPLPLGVTGLNLDRSRLRLLHGDLQGQTWDDITSQVVLEFTHLYAIFEVTHFSWYWLWYTTKTYIGGIAKKVYERLRMYQVNFIALQRKKDPEQVLLQCVPKHKVDPVLKKLQDRYRGPEPSDMVEMFEGEQFFAAFERGISIDMDRPDCVDGRLSFIFYSHLKNMKEIYVSFYRGAVPESVPEEASRRRKGPDSLWLATLPIKLPRLKSRSGDNSSPLNGFSFPPLNLGNAETGYLTQANLLSIARRVGGDWQTIGLNLGFSYQQIERIGYNHREDLDKQILDMLFSWAKQNSEDPNCVEKLITAMKESGRQDIADEIEAIIELGRQKYRESIRRVGLEQESSTEDSATAMV
;
A
#
# COMPACT_ATOMS: atom_id res chain seq x y z
N SER A 1 -3.17 -3.08 -18.86
CA SER A 1 -2.63 -4.25 -19.60
C SER A 1 -1.18 -4.44 -19.19
N ALA A 2 -0.90 -5.61 -18.61
CA ALA A 2 0.35 -6.09 -18.04
C ALA A 2 1.64 -5.30 -18.36
N CYS A 3 2.17 -4.59 -17.36
CA CYS A 3 3.60 -4.25 -17.28
C CYS A 3 4.27 -5.19 -16.27
N LEU A 4 4.37 -6.48 -16.62
CA LEU A 4 5.39 -7.37 -16.06
C LEU A 4 6.55 -7.36 -17.06
N GLY A 5 7.77 -7.09 -16.58
CA GLY A 5 9.00 -7.08 -17.38
C GLY A 5 9.42 -5.67 -17.80
N PRO A 6 10.47 -5.12 -17.16
CA PRO A 6 11.82 -5.48 -17.58
C PRO A 6 12.86 -5.58 -16.45
N ALA A 7 12.48 -5.48 -15.17
CA ALA A 7 13.42 -5.59 -14.05
C ALA A 7 14.07 -6.99 -13.95
N ALA A 8 13.44 -8.02 -14.51
CA ALA A 8 13.90 -9.41 -14.53
C ALA A 8 15.22 -9.64 -15.29
N LEU A 9 15.49 -8.83 -16.33
CA LEU A 9 16.68 -8.99 -17.19
C LEU A 9 18.00 -8.62 -16.51
N TRP A 10 17.96 -8.02 -15.32
CA TRP A 10 19.04 -7.22 -14.78
C TRP A 10 19.82 -7.85 -13.62
N CYS A 11 19.38 -8.98 -13.06
CA CYS A 11 20.00 -9.60 -11.88
C CYS A 11 21.09 -10.65 -12.16
N CYS A 12 21.42 -10.95 -13.42
CA CYS A 12 22.41 -11.98 -13.75
C CYS A 12 23.85 -11.43 -13.70
N ARG A 13 24.68 -11.99 -12.80
CA ARG A 13 26.08 -11.61 -12.55
C ARG A 13 27.05 -11.67 -13.75
N ARG A 14 26.66 -12.23 -14.90
CA ARG A 14 27.46 -12.26 -16.14
C ARG A 14 26.57 -12.45 -17.37
N LEU A 15 26.16 -11.37 -18.02
CA LEU A 15 25.73 -11.39 -19.42
C LEU A 15 26.87 -10.86 -20.31
N PRO A 16 27.42 -11.64 -21.25
CA PRO A 16 28.14 -11.08 -22.38
C PRO A 16 27.11 -10.54 -23.39
N ALA A 17 27.33 -9.30 -23.85
CA ALA A 17 26.54 -8.53 -24.82
C ALA A 17 25.10 -8.12 -24.39
N TRP A 18 25.00 -6.91 -23.85
CA TRP A 18 23.75 -6.21 -23.55
C TRP A 18 23.26 -5.44 -24.80
N GLN A 19 22.32 -5.99 -25.58
CA GLN A 19 21.66 -5.25 -26.67
C GLN A 19 20.23 -4.86 -26.29
N VAL A 20 20.04 -3.57 -25.98
CA VAL A 20 18.75 -2.95 -25.60
C VAL A 20 17.94 -2.48 -26.83
N GLY A 21 18.46 -2.64 -28.04
CA GLY A 21 17.93 -2.02 -29.26
C GLY A 21 16.67 -2.63 -29.88
N ALA A 22 16.14 -3.76 -29.38
CA ALA A 22 15.08 -4.49 -30.11
C ALA A 22 13.91 -4.98 -29.23
N CYS A 23 13.68 -4.38 -28.06
CA CYS A 23 12.54 -4.71 -27.20
C CYS A 23 11.38 -3.72 -27.40
N PRO A 24 10.28 -4.10 -28.07
CA PRO A 24 9.10 -3.22 -28.19
C PRO A 24 8.42 -2.94 -26.83
N SER A 25 8.71 -3.71 -25.78
CA SER A 25 8.25 -3.47 -24.40
C SER A 25 9.08 -2.44 -23.63
N ALA A 26 10.31 -2.16 -24.07
CA ALA A 26 11.18 -1.15 -23.43
C ALA A 26 10.67 0.29 -23.65
N ALA A 27 9.77 0.47 -24.64
CA ALA A 27 9.12 1.74 -24.92
C ALA A 27 8.18 2.21 -23.80
N CYS A 28 7.76 1.35 -22.85
CA CYS A 28 6.82 1.73 -21.79
C CYS A 28 7.46 1.84 -20.39
N LEU A 29 8.76 1.58 -20.27
CA LEU A 29 9.42 1.51 -18.96
C LEU A 29 9.62 2.91 -18.35
N ARG A 30 8.92 3.18 -17.23
CA ARG A 30 9.00 4.47 -16.52
C ARG A 30 9.89 4.47 -15.30
N ARG A 31 10.00 3.35 -14.58
CA ARG A 31 10.80 3.22 -13.36
C ARG A 31 11.46 1.85 -13.32
N LEU A 32 12.76 1.81 -13.00
CA LEU A 32 13.56 0.59 -12.89
C LEU A 32 14.23 0.56 -11.51
N HIS A 33 13.89 -0.42 -10.69
CA HIS A 33 14.43 -0.60 -9.34
C HIS A 33 15.37 -1.80 -9.32
N LEU A 34 16.65 -1.55 -9.09
CA LEU A 34 17.74 -2.53 -9.05
C LEU A 34 18.59 -2.36 -7.79
N HIS A 35 18.08 -1.66 -6.77
CA HIS A 35 18.82 -1.41 -5.54
C HIS A 35 19.04 -2.71 -4.74
N SER A 36 20.07 -2.73 -3.89
CA SER A 36 20.41 -3.85 -2.99
C SER A 36 20.71 -5.17 -3.71
N ASN A 37 21.27 -5.09 -4.93
CA ASN A 37 21.74 -6.25 -5.68
C ASN A 37 23.28 -6.37 -5.58
N LEU A 38 23.85 -7.32 -6.31
CA LEU A 38 25.31 -7.53 -6.36
C LEU A 38 25.86 -7.19 -7.76
N LEU A 39 25.31 -6.17 -8.40
CA LEU A 39 25.69 -5.75 -9.75
C LEU A 39 27.09 -5.13 -9.74
N VAL A 40 27.92 -5.49 -10.72
CA VAL A 40 29.30 -4.99 -10.86
C VAL A 40 29.41 -3.96 -11.99
N THR A 41 28.57 -4.06 -13.02
CA THR A 41 28.51 -3.15 -14.18
C THR A 41 27.07 -2.93 -14.64
N VAL A 42 26.83 -1.85 -15.39
CA VAL A 42 25.56 -1.53 -16.07
C VAL A 42 25.85 -0.94 -17.47
N PRO A 43 25.01 -1.15 -18.50
CA PRO A 43 25.25 -0.65 -19.86
C PRO A 43 24.69 0.77 -20.08
N ALA A 44 25.34 1.56 -20.93
CA ALA A 44 24.96 2.93 -21.26
C ALA A 44 23.52 3.07 -21.78
N SER A 45 23.01 2.01 -22.43
CA SER A 45 21.69 1.97 -23.05
C SER A 45 20.50 2.06 -22.08
N LEU A 46 20.72 1.96 -20.76
CA LEU A 46 19.70 2.33 -19.77
C LEU A 46 19.36 3.83 -19.80
N ALA A 47 20.36 4.66 -20.05
CA ALA A 47 20.17 6.10 -20.13
C ALA A 47 19.39 6.51 -21.39
N SER A 48 19.38 5.65 -22.42
CA SER A 48 18.68 5.89 -23.69
C SER A 48 17.24 5.37 -23.73
N LEU A 49 16.68 4.90 -22.60
CA LEU A 49 15.29 4.43 -22.57
C LEU A 49 14.31 5.62 -22.59
N PRO A 50 13.41 5.71 -23.59
CA PRO A 50 12.72 6.97 -23.94
C PRO A 50 11.72 7.45 -22.89
N ASN A 51 11.24 6.58 -22.01
CA ASN A 51 10.23 6.90 -20.98
C ASN A 51 10.74 6.73 -19.55
N LEU A 52 12.03 6.42 -19.36
CA LEU A 52 12.59 6.11 -18.04
C LEU A 52 12.75 7.39 -17.21
N SER A 53 11.97 7.49 -16.14
CA SER A 53 11.92 8.63 -15.21
C SER A 53 12.58 8.35 -13.87
N ARG A 54 12.96 7.09 -13.58
CA ARG A 54 13.66 6.68 -12.35
C ARG A 54 14.46 5.41 -12.55
N LEU A 55 15.73 5.44 -12.16
CA LEU A 55 16.64 4.29 -12.16
C LEU A 55 17.30 4.19 -10.77
N ASP A 56 16.93 3.17 -10.00
CA ASP A 56 17.47 2.96 -8.66
C ASP A 56 18.54 1.86 -8.68
N LEU A 57 19.82 2.23 -8.52
CA LEU A 57 20.97 1.33 -8.52
C LEU A 57 21.69 1.33 -7.16
N GLN A 58 21.05 1.81 -6.09
CA GLN A 58 21.66 1.95 -4.77
C GLN A 58 22.11 0.61 -4.19
N ASN A 59 23.12 0.61 -3.32
CA ASN A 59 23.59 -0.59 -2.59
C ASN A 59 23.95 -1.79 -3.49
N ASN A 60 24.69 -1.53 -4.57
CA ASN A 60 25.24 -2.56 -5.46
C ASN A 60 26.76 -2.64 -5.31
N ARG A 61 27.45 -3.41 -6.16
CA ARG A 61 28.91 -3.48 -6.22
C ARG A 61 29.48 -2.80 -7.48
N LEU A 62 28.79 -1.77 -7.96
CA LEU A 62 29.22 -1.01 -9.14
C LEU A 62 30.49 -0.24 -8.81
N ARG A 63 31.57 -0.53 -9.56
CA ARG A 63 32.85 0.19 -9.43
C ARG A 63 32.97 1.34 -10.43
N ALA A 64 32.28 1.22 -11.55
CA ALA A 64 32.16 2.24 -12.58
C ALA A 64 30.75 2.17 -13.18
N VAL A 65 30.30 3.32 -13.70
CA VAL A 65 29.02 3.48 -14.39
C VAL A 65 29.31 4.23 -15.68
N PRO A 66 28.66 3.91 -16.80
CA PRO A 66 28.79 4.69 -18.03
C PRO A 66 28.49 6.18 -17.81
N PRO A 67 29.21 7.08 -18.51
CA PRO A 67 29.05 8.53 -18.33
C PRO A 67 27.63 9.03 -18.61
N GLU A 68 26.87 8.35 -19.48
CA GLU A 68 25.48 8.65 -19.82
C GLU A 68 24.53 8.41 -18.63
N ILE A 69 24.82 7.41 -17.79
CA ILE A 69 24.05 7.11 -16.57
C ILE A 69 24.48 8.03 -15.43
N GLN A 70 25.77 8.35 -15.35
CA GLN A 70 26.32 9.22 -14.31
C GLN A 70 25.78 10.66 -14.40
N THR A 71 25.45 11.12 -15.61
CA THR A 71 24.92 12.47 -15.89
C THR A 71 23.39 12.56 -15.84
N SER A 72 22.69 11.44 -15.70
CA SER A 72 21.22 11.39 -15.73
C SER A 72 20.58 11.76 -14.37
N PRO A 73 19.64 12.73 -14.31
CA PRO A 73 19.09 13.24 -13.04
C PRO A 73 18.14 12.27 -12.32
N PHE A 74 17.72 11.21 -13.01
CA PHE A 74 16.78 10.21 -12.49
C PHE A 74 17.45 8.97 -11.88
N VAL A 75 18.79 8.95 -11.80
CA VAL A 75 19.56 7.78 -11.35
C VAL A 75 19.97 7.93 -9.88
N ARG A 76 19.88 6.84 -9.11
CA ARG A 76 20.36 6.76 -7.72
C ARG A 76 21.49 5.73 -7.61
N LEU A 77 22.69 6.17 -7.22
CA LEU A 77 23.90 5.32 -7.18
C LEU A 77 24.50 5.13 -5.76
N ARG A 78 23.90 5.71 -4.71
CA ARG A 78 24.43 5.65 -3.33
C ARG A 78 24.67 4.22 -2.86
N GLY A 79 25.75 3.98 -2.10
CA GLY A 79 26.08 2.66 -1.56
C GLY A 79 26.78 1.70 -2.53
N ASN A 80 27.40 2.22 -3.59
CA ASN A 80 28.25 1.47 -4.51
C ASN A 80 29.74 1.83 -4.32
N PRO A 81 30.69 0.88 -4.46
CA PRO A 81 32.13 1.12 -4.36
C PRO A 81 32.70 1.80 -5.63
N LEU A 82 32.12 2.93 -6.03
CA LEU A 82 32.50 3.66 -7.24
C LEU A 82 33.91 4.23 -7.09
N GLY A 83 34.83 3.83 -7.98
CA GLY A 83 36.22 4.27 -7.97
C GLY A 83 37.21 3.35 -7.23
N GLU A 84 36.78 2.20 -6.68
CA GLU A 84 37.66 1.24 -6.01
C GLU A 84 38.25 0.17 -6.96
N SER A 85 39.56 -0.11 -6.84
CA SER A 85 40.30 -1.09 -7.67
C SER A 85 40.04 -2.56 -7.29
N GLU A 86 40.06 -3.47 -8.27
CA GLU A 86 39.73 -4.90 -8.08
C GLU A 86 40.71 -5.63 -7.12
N PRO A 87 40.21 -6.46 -6.18
CA PRO A 87 41.01 -7.55 -5.63
C PRO A 87 41.04 -8.71 -6.64
N SER A 88 42.21 -9.35 -6.74
CA SER A 88 42.59 -10.32 -7.77
C SER A 88 41.59 -11.46 -8.04
N PRO A 89 41.48 -11.94 -9.30
CA PRO A 89 40.51 -12.96 -9.68
C PRO A 89 40.94 -14.37 -9.23
N ARG A 90 40.02 -15.10 -8.59
CA ARG A 90 40.07 -16.57 -8.48
C ARG A 90 39.51 -17.21 -9.76
N PRO A 91 40.03 -18.37 -10.20
CA PRO A 91 39.58 -19.01 -11.43
C PRO A 91 38.18 -19.61 -11.22
N VAL A 92 37.23 -19.27 -12.09
CA VAL A 92 35.90 -19.89 -12.15
C VAL A 92 35.73 -20.51 -13.53
N ILE A 93 35.35 -21.79 -13.49
CA ILE A 93 35.07 -22.78 -14.54
C ILE A 93 34.62 -22.19 -15.88
N ALA A 94 35.23 -22.70 -16.95
CA ALA A 94 35.14 -22.24 -18.32
C ALA A 94 33.79 -22.52 -19.01
N GLN A 95 33.30 -21.49 -19.70
CA GLN A 95 32.69 -21.48 -21.04
C GLN A 95 31.62 -22.55 -21.39
N CYS A 96 30.34 -22.16 -21.32
CA CYS A 96 29.35 -22.63 -22.30
C CYS A 96 29.43 -21.72 -23.53
N HIS A 97 29.95 -22.25 -24.64
CA HIS A 97 29.72 -21.69 -25.98
C HIS A 97 28.37 -22.22 -26.43
N THR A 98 27.28 -21.44 -26.40
CA THR A 98 26.02 -21.95 -26.97
C THR A 98 25.01 -20.87 -27.30
N PHE A 99 24.35 -21.08 -28.44
CA PHE A 99 23.32 -20.25 -29.06
C PHE A 99 22.32 -19.64 -28.06
N ILE A 100 22.13 -18.33 -28.16
CA ILE A 100 21.06 -17.60 -27.46
C ILE A 100 19.90 -17.52 -28.44
N HIS A 101 18.77 -18.13 -28.10
CA HIS A 101 17.54 -17.88 -28.82
C HIS A 101 16.76 -16.75 -28.13
N PHE A 102 16.27 -15.80 -28.93
CA PHE A 102 15.54 -14.63 -28.46
C PHE A 102 14.04 -14.75 -28.74
N PHE A 103 13.24 -14.47 -27.71
CA PHE A 103 11.80 -14.20 -27.73
C PHE A 103 10.97 -15.21 -28.52
N PHE A 104 10.71 -16.36 -27.91
CA PHE A 104 9.72 -17.28 -28.43
C PHE A 104 8.34 -16.97 -27.87
N SER A 105 7.33 -16.91 -28.73
CA SER A 105 5.94 -16.97 -28.32
C SER A 105 5.48 -18.43 -28.26
N GLY A 106 5.46 -19.01 -27.05
CA GLY A 106 4.77 -20.25 -26.73
C GLY A 106 5.53 -21.57 -26.90
N SER A 107 6.64 -21.63 -27.67
CA SER A 107 7.48 -22.84 -27.73
C SER A 107 8.92 -22.60 -28.17
N PHE A 108 9.86 -23.45 -27.76
CA PHE A 108 11.28 -23.41 -28.15
C PHE A 108 11.89 -24.81 -28.21
N THR A 109 12.97 -24.98 -28.97
CA THR A 109 13.63 -26.29 -29.12
C THR A 109 14.96 -26.33 -28.35
N VAL A 110 15.19 -27.40 -27.60
CA VAL A 110 16.44 -27.69 -26.88
C VAL A 110 17.16 -28.85 -27.56
N THR A 111 18.44 -28.68 -27.88
CA THR A 111 19.28 -29.72 -28.50
C THR A 111 20.31 -30.26 -27.50
N SER A 112 21.06 -31.29 -27.90
CA SER A 112 22.11 -31.89 -27.08
C SER A 112 23.30 -31.00 -26.77
N GLU A 113 23.46 -29.89 -27.49
CA GLU A 113 24.53 -28.91 -27.23
C GLU A 113 24.25 -28.06 -25.97
N GLY A 114 23.01 -28.06 -25.47
CA GLY A 114 22.56 -27.13 -24.43
C GLY A 114 22.24 -25.75 -25.01
N CYS A 115 21.55 -24.92 -24.25
CA CYS A 115 21.19 -23.56 -24.68
C CYS A 115 20.76 -22.69 -23.51
N ARG A 116 20.71 -21.38 -23.74
CA ARG A 116 20.03 -20.44 -22.84
C ARG A 116 18.81 -19.85 -23.54
N VAL A 117 17.68 -19.87 -22.85
CA VAL A 117 16.39 -19.44 -23.40
C VAL A 117 15.82 -18.33 -22.52
N PHE A 118 15.47 -17.21 -23.15
CA PHE A 118 14.81 -16.08 -22.51
C PHE A 118 13.39 -15.95 -23.02
N LEU A 119 12.44 -16.03 -22.10
CA LEU A 119 11.02 -15.85 -22.40
C LEU A 119 10.66 -14.36 -22.37
N ASP A 120 9.60 -14.01 -23.10
CA ASP A 120 9.00 -12.67 -23.12
C ASP A 120 8.51 -12.21 -21.73
N CYS A 121 8.10 -13.17 -20.88
CA CYS A 121 7.71 -12.92 -19.49
C CYS A 121 8.88 -12.72 -18.51
N GLY A 122 10.13 -12.72 -19.00
CA GLY A 122 11.34 -12.48 -18.20
C GLY A 122 11.90 -13.71 -17.49
N ILE A 123 11.33 -14.89 -17.72
CA ILE A 123 11.85 -16.17 -17.22
C ILE A 123 13.06 -16.60 -18.06
N CYS A 124 14.10 -17.11 -17.42
CA CYS A 124 15.31 -17.59 -18.08
C CYS A 124 15.58 -19.06 -17.74
N PHE A 125 15.98 -19.82 -18.76
CA PHE A 125 16.41 -21.21 -18.62
C PHE A 125 17.87 -21.35 -19.03
N CYS A 126 18.60 -22.16 -18.29
CA CYS A 126 19.93 -22.64 -18.67
C CYS A 126 19.90 -24.16 -18.78
N PHE A 127 20.01 -24.65 -20.02
CA PHE A 127 20.16 -26.07 -20.33
C PHE A 127 21.64 -26.37 -20.50
N PRO A 128 22.27 -27.16 -19.62
CA PRO A 128 23.66 -27.56 -19.82
C PRO A 128 23.80 -28.52 -21.01
N PRO A 129 24.99 -28.59 -21.65
CA PRO A 129 25.25 -29.56 -22.71
C PRO A 129 24.98 -30.99 -22.25
N GLY A 130 24.22 -31.75 -23.04
CA GLY A 130 23.80 -33.11 -22.71
C GLY A 130 22.55 -33.22 -21.81
N ALA A 131 21.87 -32.11 -21.49
CA ALA A 131 20.60 -32.17 -20.75
C ALA A 131 19.51 -32.95 -21.52
N ALA A 132 19.44 -32.76 -22.84
CA ALA A 132 18.55 -33.49 -23.74
C ALA A 132 19.36 -34.28 -24.78
N SER A 133 19.11 -35.57 -24.94
CA SER A 133 19.81 -36.41 -25.94
C SER A 133 19.26 -36.23 -27.36
N VAL A 134 18.00 -35.81 -27.48
CA VAL A 134 17.27 -35.62 -28.74
C VAL A 134 16.68 -34.21 -28.75
N PRO A 135 16.58 -33.54 -29.91
CA PRO A 135 15.90 -32.25 -30.03
C PRO A 135 14.50 -32.29 -29.40
N LEU A 136 14.30 -31.51 -28.34
CA LEU A 136 13.07 -31.46 -27.57
C LEU A 136 12.35 -30.14 -27.83
N CYS A 137 11.12 -30.21 -28.34
CA CYS A 137 10.25 -29.04 -28.46
C CYS A 137 9.51 -28.81 -27.14
N VAL A 138 9.86 -27.72 -26.46
CA VAL A 138 9.30 -27.30 -25.17
C VAL A 138 8.22 -26.27 -25.42
N HIS A 139 7.03 -26.52 -24.88
CA HIS A 139 5.94 -25.53 -24.90
C HIS A 139 5.81 -24.89 -23.52
N PHE A 140 5.58 -23.59 -23.48
CA PHE A 140 5.40 -22.88 -22.22
C PHE A 140 4.17 -21.98 -22.24
N ARG A 141 3.51 -21.85 -21.09
CA ARG A 141 2.43 -20.88 -20.89
C ARG A 141 2.46 -20.29 -19.49
N THR A 142 2.05 -19.03 -19.39
CA THR A 142 1.88 -18.33 -18.11
C THR A 142 0.39 -18.23 -17.82
N LEU A 143 -0.04 -18.71 -16.65
CA LEU A 143 -1.42 -18.76 -16.20
C LEU A 143 -1.60 -17.94 -14.93
N GLU A 144 -2.75 -17.30 -14.80
CA GLU A 144 -3.15 -16.73 -13.51
C GLU A 144 -3.44 -17.86 -12.51
N PRO A 145 -3.05 -17.69 -11.23
CA PRO A 145 -3.26 -18.68 -10.19
C PRO A 145 -4.76 -18.84 -9.91
N ASP A 146 -5.27 -20.06 -10.03
CA ASP A 146 -6.62 -20.40 -9.56
C ASP A 146 -6.53 -21.00 -8.14
N PRO A 147 -7.27 -20.46 -7.17
CA PRO A 147 -7.31 -20.97 -5.79
C PRO A 147 -7.71 -22.45 -5.68
N ARG A 148 -8.38 -23.03 -6.68
CA ARG A 148 -8.81 -24.44 -6.66
C ARG A 148 -7.63 -25.41 -6.65
N TRP A 149 -6.55 -25.08 -7.34
CA TRP A 149 -5.38 -25.95 -7.46
C TRP A 149 -4.09 -25.33 -6.90
N VAL A 150 -4.01 -24.01 -6.74
CA VAL A 150 -2.91 -23.35 -6.01
C VAL A 150 -3.33 -23.14 -4.55
N LYS A 151 -3.03 -24.14 -3.71
CA LYS A 151 -3.27 -24.06 -2.25
C LYS A 151 -2.04 -23.46 -1.57
N LEU A 152 -2.18 -22.23 -1.07
CA LEU A 152 -1.17 -21.53 -0.28
C LEU A 152 -1.43 -21.76 1.21
N ARG A 153 -0.36 -21.84 2.03
CA ARG A 153 -0.49 -21.84 3.50
C ARG A 153 -0.98 -20.46 3.99
N HIS A 154 -1.44 -20.38 5.24
CA HIS A 154 -2.05 -19.17 5.81
C HIS A 154 -1.20 -17.88 5.67
N HIS A 155 0.13 -17.99 5.75
CA HIS A 155 1.06 -16.84 5.63
C HIS A 155 1.84 -16.80 4.31
N ASP A 156 1.55 -17.71 3.37
CA ASP A 156 2.20 -17.74 2.06
C ASP A 156 1.62 -16.62 1.17
N VAL A 157 2.50 -15.93 0.45
CA VAL A 157 2.15 -14.87 -0.50
C VAL A 157 2.67 -15.26 -1.88
N LEU A 158 1.80 -15.28 -2.89
CA LEU A 158 2.19 -15.57 -4.26
C LEU A 158 2.89 -14.36 -4.89
N LEU A 159 4.07 -14.57 -5.46
CA LEU A 159 4.91 -13.51 -6.04
C LEU A 159 5.01 -13.56 -7.56
N SER A 160 4.66 -14.69 -8.20
CA SER A 160 4.64 -14.85 -9.65
C SER A 160 3.32 -15.49 -10.13
N PRO A 161 2.96 -15.31 -11.42
CA PRO A 161 1.99 -16.19 -12.08
C PRO A 161 2.48 -17.66 -12.09
N VAL A 162 1.60 -18.58 -12.49
CA VAL A 162 1.94 -19.99 -12.67
C VAL A 162 2.55 -20.20 -14.05
N LEU A 163 3.76 -20.71 -14.11
CA LEU A 163 4.41 -21.17 -15.34
C LEU A 163 4.09 -22.64 -15.55
N GLU A 164 3.64 -23.04 -16.74
CA GLU A 164 3.55 -24.44 -17.14
C GLU A 164 4.53 -24.72 -18.28
N LEU A 165 5.28 -25.82 -18.14
CA LEU A 165 6.21 -26.32 -19.15
C LEU A 165 5.81 -27.71 -19.59
N GLN A 166 5.69 -27.92 -20.90
CA GLN A 166 5.36 -29.20 -21.52
C GLN A 166 6.51 -29.67 -22.44
N PRO A 167 6.71 -30.99 -22.60
CA PRO A 167 5.85 -32.09 -22.11
C PRO A 167 6.08 -32.44 -20.63
N HIS A 168 5.00 -32.79 -19.92
CA HIS A 168 5.07 -33.30 -18.54
C HIS A 168 5.63 -34.72 -18.51
N GLY A 169 6.34 -35.06 -17.42
CA GLY A 169 6.91 -36.40 -17.21
C GLY A 169 8.22 -36.66 -17.96
N LEU A 170 8.79 -35.63 -18.61
CA LEU A 170 10.12 -35.70 -19.17
C LEU A 170 11.16 -35.51 -18.07
N GLU A 171 12.15 -36.41 -18.02
CA GLU A 171 13.32 -36.31 -17.15
C GLU A 171 14.57 -35.98 -17.95
N PHE A 172 15.28 -34.94 -17.53
CA PHE A 172 16.55 -34.53 -18.11
C PHE A 172 17.70 -35.37 -17.55
N GLN A 173 18.72 -35.61 -18.37
CA GLN A 173 19.94 -36.28 -17.93
C GLN A 173 20.80 -35.40 -17.02
N GLN A 174 20.57 -34.08 -17.04
CA GLN A 174 21.25 -33.09 -16.22
C GLN A 174 20.26 -32.07 -15.69
N GLU A 175 20.57 -31.48 -14.54
CA GLU A 175 19.75 -30.43 -13.94
C GLU A 175 19.69 -29.19 -14.85
N VAL A 176 18.48 -28.74 -15.15
CA VAL A 176 18.20 -27.49 -15.85
C VAL A 176 17.99 -26.39 -14.82
N GLU A 177 18.64 -25.25 -14.98
CA GLU A 177 18.41 -24.10 -14.10
C GLU A 177 17.26 -23.24 -14.63
N ILE A 178 16.31 -22.92 -13.76
CA ILE A 178 15.17 -22.04 -14.04
C ILE A 178 15.29 -20.81 -13.14
N TRP A 179 15.20 -19.64 -13.78
CA TRP A 179 15.18 -18.33 -13.13
C TRP A 179 13.81 -17.69 -13.33
N MET A 180 13.05 -17.57 -12.24
CA MET A 180 11.72 -16.97 -12.29
C MET A 180 11.73 -15.56 -11.69
N PRO A 181 11.33 -14.53 -12.44
CA PRO A 181 11.22 -13.20 -11.88
C PRO A 181 10.00 -13.12 -10.97
N PHE A 182 10.14 -12.32 -9.91
CA PHE A 182 9.07 -12.09 -8.96
C PHE A 182 9.09 -10.65 -8.47
N ALA A 183 7.94 -10.16 -7.99
CA ALA A 183 7.89 -8.87 -7.32
C ALA A 183 8.50 -9.02 -5.91
N SER A 184 9.66 -8.40 -5.66
CA SER A 184 10.30 -8.47 -4.35
C SER A 184 9.41 -7.83 -3.28
N PRO A 185 9.19 -8.50 -2.14
CA PRO A 185 8.56 -7.87 -0.99
C PRO A 185 9.38 -6.66 -0.54
N GLN A 186 8.70 -5.57 -0.15
CA GLN A 186 9.35 -4.42 0.48
C GLN A 186 9.65 -4.72 1.95
N THR A 187 8.88 -5.64 2.54
CA THR A 187 9.01 -6.12 3.91
C THR A 187 9.51 -7.57 3.93
N LEU A 188 10.81 -7.76 3.73
CA LEU A 188 11.44 -9.10 3.73
C LEU A 188 11.86 -9.59 5.12
N GLN A 189 11.63 -8.82 6.19
CA GLN A 189 12.02 -9.28 7.52
C GLN A 189 11.29 -10.60 7.82
N GLN A 190 12.07 -11.64 8.14
CA GLN A 190 11.59 -12.98 8.52
C GLN A 190 10.93 -13.83 7.41
N ARG A 191 11.10 -13.50 6.13
CA ARG A 191 10.53 -14.27 5.00
C ARG A 191 11.58 -14.73 4.00
N GLU A 192 11.30 -15.88 3.37
CA GLU A 192 12.09 -16.44 2.28
C GLU A 192 11.26 -16.59 1.00
N VAL A 193 11.94 -16.69 -0.13
CA VAL A 193 11.32 -16.89 -1.45
C VAL A 193 11.64 -18.29 -1.94
N VAL A 194 10.60 -19.06 -2.20
CA VAL A 194 10.69 -20.44 -2.68
C VAL A 194 10.00 -20.61 -4.02
N VAL A 195 10.58 -21.47 -4.86
CA VAL A 195 9.92 -21.94 -6.09
C VAL A 195 9.22 -23.24 -5.77
N ARG A 196 7.94 -23.37 -6.11
CA ARG A 196 7.19 -24.62 -5.97
C ARG A 196 7.03 -25.31 -7.31
N THR A 197 7.00 -26.63 -7.29
CA THR A 197 6.64 -27.47 -8.43
C THR A 197 5.40 -28.31 -8.12
N PHE A 198 4.62 -28.65 -9.13
CA PHE A 198 3.42 -29.50 -8.98
C PHE A 198 3.71 -30.93 -9.46
N SER A 199 3.49 -31.94 -8.64
CA SER A 199 3.73 -33.35 -9.03
C SER A 199 2.57 -33.97 -9.83
N GLY A 200 1.52 -33.20 -10.14
CA GLY A 200 0.24 -33.74 -10.64
C GLY A 200 -0.78 -34.00 -9.53
N GLN A 201 -0.32 -34.17 -8.28
CA GLN A 201 -1.18 -34.39 -7.10
C GLN A 201 -1.02 -33.28 -6.05
N SER A 202 0.21 -32.81 -5.80
CA SER A 202 0.50 -31.82 -4.76
C SER A 202 1.62 -30.86 -5.17
N TRP A 203 1.62 -29.68 -4.57
CA TRP A 203 2.73 -28.74 -4.68
C TRP A 203 3.83 -29.09 -3.66
N SER A 204 5.09 -29.02 -4.08
CA SER A 204 6.26 -29.16 -3.22
C SER A 204 7.26 -28.04 -3.45
N ASP A 205 8.04 -27.71 -2.43
CA ASP A 205 9.07 -26.68 -2.51
C ASP A 205 10.35 -27.24 -3.15
N LEU A 206 10.93 -26.49 -4.08
CA LEU A 206 12.23 -26.78 -4.68
C LEU A 206 13.35 -26.11 -3.89
N ARG A 207 14.53 -26.73 -3.91
CA ARG A 207 15.73 -26.10 -3.35
C ARG A 207 16.14 -24.90 -4.19
N THR A 208 15.96 -23.71 -3.62
CA THR A 208 16.35 -22.45 -4.25
C THR A 208 17.78 -22.06 -3.87
N LYS A 209 18.65 -21.81 -4.87
CA LYS A 209 20.05 -21.44 -4.63
C LYS A 209 20.20 -19.92 -4.38
N HIS A 210 19.54 -19.09 -5.19
CA HIS A 210 19.57 -17.61 -5.11
C HIS A 210 18.29 -17.04 -5.73
N VAL A 211 17.58 -16.12 -5.06
CA VAL A 211 16.49 -15.26 -5.61
C VAL A 211 15.65 -15.96 -6.71
N ALA A 212 14.83 -16.94 -6.31
CA ALA A 212 13.95 -17.74 -7.19
C ALA A 212 14.63 -18.47 -8.37
N CYS A 213 15.93 -18.79 -8.24
CA CYS A 213 16.62 -19.76 -9.07
C CYS A 213 16.53 -21.16 -8.45
N CYS A 214 16.08 -22.12 -9.25
CA CYS A 214 16.01 -23.53 -8.88
C CYS A 214 16.57 -24.42 -9.98
N SER A 215 17.06 -25.59 -9.58
CA SER A 215 17.53 -26.64 -10.48
C SER A 215 16.48 -27.74 -10.53
N VAL A 216 16.06 -28.15 -11.72
CA VAL A 216 15.03 -29.17 -11.92
C VAL A 216 15.48 -30.22 -12.91
N LEU A 217 15.02 -31.46 -12.70
CA LEU A 217 15.23 -32.56 -13.63
C LEU A 217 14.00 -32.81 -14.51
N HIS A 218 12.91 -32.07 -14.31
CA HIS A 218 11.65 -32.32 -14.99
C HIS A 218 10.92 -31.03 -15.35
N PHE A 219 10.06 -31.12 -16.35
CA PHE A 219 9.09 -30.07 -16.67
C PHE A 219 7.73 -30.35 -16.09
N SER A 220 7.13 -29.29 -15.57
CA SER A 220 5.91 -29.28 -14.80
C SER A 220 5.39 -27.84 -14.66
N TRP A 221 4.52 -27.60 -13.69
CA TRP A 221 4.08 -26.30 -13.26
C TRP A 221 5.00 -25.74 -12.18
N PHE A 222 5.29 -24.44 -12.26
CA PHE A 222 6.15 -23.71 -11.35
C PHE A 222 5.52 -22.39 -10.93
N LEU A 223 5.76 -22.00 -9.68
CA LEU A 223 5.36 -20.69 -9.15
C LEU A 223 6.30 -20.23 -8.05
N VAL A 224 6.36 -18.92 -7.82
CA VAL A 224 7.19 -18.30 -6.79
C VAL A 224 6.31 -17.83 -5.63
N VAL A 225 6.67 -18.23 -4.41
CA VAL A 225 5.95 -17.91 -3.18
C VAL A 225 6.92 -17.31 -2.17
N SER A 226 6.48 -16.27 -1.47
CA SER A 226 7.07 -15.83 -0.22
C SER A 226 6.42 -16.58 0.94
N ARG A 227 7.22 -17.21 1.78
CA ARG A 227 6.78 -17.88 3.02
C ARG A 227 7.64 -17.45 4.19
N LEU A 228 7.22 -17.80 5.41
CA LEU A 228 8.07 -17.66 6.60
C LEU A 228 9.33 -18.51 6.44
N VAL A 229 10.47 -17.99 6.90
CA VAL A 229 11.73 -18.72 6.90
C VAL A 229 11.54 -20.06 7.63
N GLU A 230 11.93 -21.15 6.97
CA GLU A 230 11.76 -22.51 7.45
C GLU A 230 13.13 -23.13 7.73
N ASN A 231 13.40 -23.46 8.99
CA ASN A 231 14.60 -24.17 9.39
C ASN A 231 14.27 -25.66 9.52
N GLU A 232 15.00 -26.52 8.80
CA GLU A 232 14.78 -27.98 8.80
C GLU A 232 15.99 -28.71 9.37
N CYS A 233 15.76 -29.73 10.20
CA CYS A 233 16.79 -30.68 10.60
C CYS A 233 16.28 -32.11 10.65
N LYS A 234 17.21 -33.07 10.52
CA LYS A 234 16.95 -34.48 10.79
C LYS A 234 17.25 -34.79 12.25
N VAL A 235 16.31 -35.42 12.93
CA VAL A 235 16.39 -35.77 14.35
C VAL A 235 16.70 -37.26 14.47
N PRO A 236 17.96 -37.65 14.78
CA PRO A 236 18.32 -39.04 15.03
C PRO A 236 17.97 -39.46 16.47
N ALA A 237 18.06 -40.76 16.75
CA ALA A 237 17.80 -41.33 18.08
C ALA A 237 18.74 -40.79 19.17
N GLU A 238 19.93 -40.31 18.82
CA GLU A 238 20.89 -39.70 19.77
C GLU A 238 20.43 -38.31 20.28
N GLY A 239 19.43 -37.69 19.63
CA GLY A 239 19.03 -36.31 19.90
C GLY A 239 19.79 -35.30 19.05
N THR A 240 19.30 -34.06 19.04
CA THR A 240 19.87 -32.96 18.24
C THR A 240 19.35 -31.61 18.75
N LEU A 241 19.80 -30.53 18.11
CA LEU A 241 19.39 -29.15 18.38
C LEU A 241 18.91 -28.50 17.08
N LEU A 242 17.83 -27.73 17.15
CA LEU A 242 17.33 -26.89 16.07
C LEU A 242 17.21 -25.46 16.58
N PHE A 243 17.75 -24.49 15.84
CA PHE A 243 17.66 -23.07 16.16
C PHE A 243 16.99 -22.32 15.01
N SER A 244 16.31 -21.22 15.33
CA SER A 244 15.78 -20.33 14.29
C SER A 244 16.91 -19.48 13.71
N SER A 245 16.92 -19.32 12.39
CA SER A 245 17.79 -18.33 11.73
C SER A 245 17.23 -16.91 11.78
N VAL A 246 15.95 -16.76 12.12
CA VAL A 246 15.27 -15.45 12.24
C VAL A 246 15.54 -14.85 13.61
N ASP A 247 15.35 -15.65 14.65
CA ASP A 247 15.56 -15.27 16.05
C ASP A 247 16.40 -16.35 16.77
N PRO A 248 17.72 -16.16 16.92
CA PRO A 248 18.61 -17.14 17.54
C PRO A 248 18.24 -17.50 18.99
N ASP A 249 17.42 -16.69 19.66
CA ASP A 249 16.95 -16.97 21.02
C ASP A 249 15.92 -18.12 21.07
N ILE A 250 15.31 -18.45 19.93
CA ILE A 250 14.37 -19.56 19.78
C ILE A 250 15.14 -20.82 19.42
N LYS A 251 15.09 -21.81 20.32
CA LYS A 251 15.73 -23.11 20.13
C LYS A 251 14.85 -24.27 20.59
N VAL A 252 15.01 -25.40 19.92
CA VAL A 252 14.34 -26.66 20.20
C VAL A 252 15.41 -27.73 20.44
N VAL A 253 15.32 -28.38 21.60
CA VAL A 253 16.29 -29.37 22.09
C VAL A 253 15.63 -30.73 22.12
N PHE A 254 16.20 -31.65 21.35
CA PHE A 254 15.76 -33.03 21.25
C PHE A 254 16.65 -33.91 22.13
N PRO A 255 16.14 -34.49 23.23
CA PRO A 255 16.94 -35.35 24.09
C PRO A 255 17.24 -36.71 23.42
N PRO A 256 18.26 -37.44 23.89
CA PRO A 256 18.50 -38.81 23.43
C PRO A 256 17.32 -39.74 23.72
N GLY A 257 16.98 -40.60 22.76
CA GLY A 257 15.85 -41.54 22.82
C GLY A 257 14.49 -40.91 22.55
N VAL A 258 14.46 -39.72 21.92
CA VAL A 258 13.22 -39.01 21.57
C VAL A 258 12.45 -39.67 20.42
N THR A 259 13.16 -40.35 19.52
CA THR A 259 12.62 -41.12 18.40
C THR A 259 13.41 -42.41 18.21
N GLU A 260 12.75 -43.47 17.71
CA GLU A 260 13.43 -44.70 17.26
C GLU A 260 13.99 -44.53 15.85
N GLU A 261 13.21 -43.92 14.95
CA GLU A 261 13.60 -43.63 13.57
C GLU A 261 13.98 -42.15 13.40
N THR A 262 14.81 -41.87 12.40
CA THR A 262 15.20 -40.49 12.07
C THR A 262 13.99 -39.74 11.48
N ARG A 263 13.56 -38.66 12.12
CA ARG A 263 12.44 -37.82 11.65
C ARG A 263 12.93 -36.49 11.06
N SER A 264 12.23 -35.94 10.07
CA SER A 264 12.47 -34.56 9.62
C SER A 264 11.57 -33.59 10.37
N VAL A 265 12.18 -32.60 11.00
CA VAL A 265 11.49 -31.56 11.77
C VAL A 265 11.74 -30.19 11.14
N LYS A 266 10.68 -29.38 11.11
CA LYS A 266 10.69 -28.02 10.59
C LYS A 266 10.24 -27.02 11.65
N LEU A 267 10.92 -25.88 11.67
CA LEU A 267 10.68 -24.75 12.54
C LEU A 267 10.42 -23.50 11.71
N GLN A 268 9.35 -22.76 12.03
CA GLN A 268 9.06 -21.45 11.45
C GLN A 268 8.73 -20.46 12.57
N VAL A 269 9.16 -19.20 12.41
CA VAL A 269 8.87 -18.12 13.36
C VAL A 269 8.11 -17.03 12.61
N CYS A 270 7.05 -16.51 13.23
CA CYS A 270 6.20 -15.48 12.68
C CYS A 270 6.09 -14.27 13.60
N GLY A 271 6.34 -13.09 13.04
CA GLY A 271 5.94 -11.82 13.62
C GLY A 271 7.03 -11.18 14.48
N GLU A 272 6.94 -9.85 14.58
CA GLU A 272 7.60 -9.08 15.63
C GLU A 272 6.76 -9.18 16.91
N PRO A 273 7.38 -9.29 18.09
CA PRO A 273 6.65 -9.38 19.35
C PRO A 273 5.78 -8.13 19.54
N TRP A 274 4.47 -8.34 19.73
CA TRP A 274 3.59 -7.28 20.21
C TRP A 274 4.00 -6.97 21.65
N SER A 275 3.63 -5.79 22.17
CA SER A 275 3.99 -5.40 23.55
C SER A 275 3.64 -6.46 24.60
N ASP A 276 2.62 -7.30 24.34
CA ASP A 276 2.12 -8.31 25.27
C ASP A 276 2.40 -9.77 24.84
N SER A 277 3.07 -10.03 23.71
CA SER A 277 3.28 -11.41 23.19
C SER A 277 4.71 -11.68 22.72
N SER A 278 5.14 -12.94 22.83
CA SER A 278 6.37 -13.43 22.19
C SER A 278 6.21 -13.52 20.66
N PRO A 279 7.31 -13.73 19.92
CA PRO A 279 7.23 -14.25 18.56
C PRO A 279 6.44 -15.56 18.52
N LEU A 280 5.73 -15.79 17.42
CA LEU A 280 4.91 -16.97 17.23
C LEU A 280 5.74 -18.11 16.62
N LEU A 281 5.79 -19.27 17.29
CA LEU A 281 6.55 -20.43 16.86
C LEU A 281 5.64 -21.49 16.23
N CYS A 282 6.04 -22.03 15.08
CA CYS A 282 5.44 -23.21 14.47
C CYS A 282 6.46 -24.34 14.40
N LEU A 283 6.08 -25.51 14.90
CA LEU A 283 6.83 -26.74 14.73
C LEU A 283 6.00 -27.76 13.93
N SER A 284 6.65 -28.46 13.02
CA SER A 284 6.02 -29.54 12.26
C SER A 284 7.02 -30.67 11.98
N GLN A 285 6.52 -31.87 11.70
CA GLN A 285 7.32 -33.05 11.41
C GLN A 285 6.68 -33.88 10.29
N ASP A 286 7.46 -34.76 9.69
CA ASP A 286 7.02 -35.71 8.65
C ASP A 286 6.21 -36.90 9.20
N CYS A 287 6.41 -37.26 10.47
CA CYS A 287 5.70 -38.35 11.14
C CYS A 287 4.54 -37.82 12.01
N PRO A 288 3.31 -38.36 11.90
CA PRO A 288 2.19 -37.93 12.72
C PRO A 288 2.21 -38.46 14.16
N ALA A 289 3.10 -39.42 14.47
CA ALA A 289 3.21 -39.99 15.81
C ALA A 289 3.89 -39.01 16.77
N ASP A 290 3.46 -39.00 18.04
CA ASP A 290 4.11 -38.21 19.07
C ASP A 290 5.55 -38.70 19.34
N PHE A 291 6.33 -37.84 19.97
CA PHE A 291 7.67 -38.21 20.42
C PHE A 291 7.62 -39.11 21.66
N LEU A 292 8.57 -40.04 21.75
CA LEU A 292 8.67 -40.98 22.88
C LEU A 292 9.10 -40.28 24.17
N ARG A 293 9.73 -39.11 24.03
CA ARG A 293 10.16 -38.23 25.13
C ARG A 293 9.76 -36.79 24.83
N PRO A 294 9.53 -35.96 25.85
CA PRO A 294 9.26 -34.55 25.65
C PRO A 294 10.45 -33.85 24.99
N VAL A 295 10.13 -32.97 24.03
CA VAL A 295 11.06 -32.07 23.37
C VAL A 295 11.04 -30.73 24.10
N ARG A 296 12.22 -30.20 24.41
CA ARG A 296 12.35 -28.94 25.15
C ARG A 296 12.41 -27.75 24.21
N ILE A 297 11.54 -26.78 24.42
CA ILE A 297 11.41 -25.57 23.63
C ILE A 297 11.82 -24.37 24.49
N GLN A 298 12.62 -23.47 23.93
CA GLN A 298 12.94 -22.17 24.52
C GLN A 298 12.32 -21.07 23.65
N LEU A 299 11.53 -20.19 24.28
CA LEU A 299 10.94 -18.99 23.66
C LEU A 299 11.32 -17.73 24.45
N PRO A 300 11.58 -16.60 23.79
CA PRO A 300 11.79 -15.33 24.47
C PRO A 300 10.49 -14.84 25.14
N LEU A 301 10.65 -14.18 26.29
CA LEU A 301 9.55 -13.52 26.97
C LEU A 301 9.06 -12.30 26.16
N PRO A 302 7.78 -11.90 26.29
CA PRO A 302 7.25 -10.69 25.66
C PRO A 302 8.05 -9.43 25.99
N LEU A 303 8.03 -8.45 25.09
CA LEU A 303 8.79 -7.20 25.25
C LEU A 303 8.45 -6.50 26.58
N GLY A 304 9.48 -6.11 27.33
CA GLY A 304 9.32 -5.45 28.63
C GLY A 304 9.05 -6.39 29.81
N VAL A 305 8.91 -7.69 29.57
CA VAL A 305 8.76 -8.71 30.61
C VAL A 305 10.11 -9.40 30.86
N THR A 306 10.55 -9.43 32.11
CA THR A 306 11.76 -10.15 32.53
C THR A 306 11.40 -11.11 33.65
N GLY A 307 12.22 -12.15 33.85
CA GLY A 307 12.03 -13.12 34.93
C GLY A 307 11.94 -12.50 36.35
N LEU A 308 12.47 -11.29 36.54
CA LEU A 308 12.39 -10.55 37.81
C LEU A 308 11.03 -9.87 38.04
N ASN A 309 10.40 -9.40 36.96
CA ASN A 309 9.10 -8.71 37.00
C ASN A 309 7.93 -9.62 36.58
N LEU A 310 8.19 -10.92 36.48
CA LEU A 310 7.27 -11.89 35.91
C LEU A 310 6.18 -12.31 36.91
N ASP A 311 4.96 -11.87 36.67
CA ASP A 311 3.78 -12.45 37.32
C ASP A 311 3.32 -13.70 36.56
N ARG A 312 3.58 -14.89 37.13
CA ARG A 312 3.19 -16.18 36.53
C ARG A 312 1.69 -16.30 36.29
N SER A 313 0.86 -15.60 37.07
CA SER A 313 -0.60 -15.65 36.91
C SER A 313 -1.08 -15.00 35.60
N ARG A 314 -0.25 -14.14 35.00
CA ARG A 314 -0.52 -13.41 33.75
C ARG A 314 0.08 -14.07 32.51
N LEU A 315 0.96 -15.04 32.69
CA LEU A 315 1.51 -15.78 31.56
C LEU A 315 0.55 -16.83 31.06
N ARG A 316 0.45 -16.91 29.74
CA ARG A 316 -0.48 -17.78 29.04
C ARG A 316 0.25 -18.39 27.84
N LEU A 317 0.48 -19.70 27.88
CA LEU A 317 1.04 -20.46 26.76
C LEU A 317 -0.13 -21.00 25.93
N LEU A 318 -0.23 -20.54 24.69
CA LEU A 318 -1.26 -20.94 23.77
C LEU A 318 -0.74 -21.99 22.79
N HIS A 319 -1.59 -22.97 22.52
CA HIS A 319 -1.43 -24.02 21.53
C HIS A 319 -2.41 -23.76 20.39
N GLY A 320 -1.90 -23.69 19.16
CA GLY A 320 -2.71 -23.57 17.95
C GLY A 320 -2.56 -24.78 17.03
N ASP A 321 -3.66 -25.25 16.46
CA ASP A 321 -3.61 -26.33 15.46
C ASP A 321 -2.80 -25.88 14.22
N LEU A 322 -2.25 -26.80 13.43
CA LEU A 322 -1.41 -26.43 12.27
C LEU A 322 -2.14 -25.55 11.23
N GLN A 323 -3.48 -25.53 11.23
CA GLN A 323 -4.28 -24.64 10.39
C GLN A 323 -4.56 -23.27 11.04
N GLY A 324 -4.24 -23.07 12.31
CA GLY A 324 -4.43 -21.82 13.05
C GLY A 324 -5.90 -21.46 13.30
N GLN A 325 -6.81 -22.43 13.22
CA GLN A 325 -8.25 -22.26 13.41
C GLN A 325 -8.66 -22.23 14.88
N THR A 326 -7.98 -23.03 15.72
CA THR A 326 -8.24 -23.18 17.15
C THR A 326 -7.02 -22.76 17.95
N TRP A 327 -7.25 -22.07 19.07
CA TRP A 327 -6.22 -21.59 19.97
C TRP A 327 -6.64 -21.90 21.41
N ASP A 328 -5.96 -22.85 22.03
CA ASP A 328 -6.24 -23.34 23.37
C ASP A 328 -5.16 -22.91 24.34
N ASP A 329 -5.56 -22.63 25.58
CA ASP A 329 -4.63 -22.32 26.65
C ASP A 329 -4.15 -23.61 27.32
N ILE A 330 -2.87 -23.91 27.18
CA ILE A 330 -2.22 -25.12 27.73
C ILE A 330 -1.34 -24.81 28.95
N THR A 331 -1.44 -23.60 29.52
CA THR A 331 -0.60 -23.15 30.65
C THR A 331 -0.67 -24.08 31.86
N SER A 332 -1.84 -24.68 32.14
CA SER A 332 -2.00 -25.62 33.26
C SER A 332 -1.57 -27.05 32.92
N GLN A 333 -1.37 -27.36 31.65
CA GLN A 333 -1.04 -28.70 31.15
C GLN A 333 0.48 -28.89 31.00
N VAL A 334 1.22 -27.79 30.92
CA VAL A 334 2.66 -27.77 30.67
C VAL A 334 3.38 -27.07 31.81
N VAL A 335 4.50 -27.64 32.24
CA VAL A 335 5.38 -27.00 33.22
C VAL A 335 6.23 -25.95 32.50
N LEU A 336 6.08 -24.69 32.93
CA LEU A 336 6.86 -23.56 32.43
C LEU A 336 8.00 -23.23 33.39
N GLU A 337 9.23 -23.36 32.90
CA GLU A 337 10.45 -22.90 33.54
C GLU A 337 10.86 -21.54 32.98
N PHE A 338 11.44 -20.68 33.81
CA PHE A 338 11.77 -19.31 33.41
C PHE A 338 13.22 -18.98 33.76
N THR A 339 13.87 -18.34 32.81
CA THR A 339 15.13 -17.61 33.04
C THR A 339 14.82 -16.11 33.11
N HIS A 340 15.85 -15.26 33.15
CA HIS A 340 15.66 -13.82 33.09
C HIS A 340 14.98 -13.35 31.79
N LEU A 341 15.21 -14.06 30.66
CA LEU A 341 14.79 -13.62 29.32
C LEU A 341 13.90 -14.63 28.57
N TYR A 342 13.87 -15.89 29.01
CA TYR A 342 13.23 -16.98 28.26
C TYR A 342 12.24 -17.76 29.11
N ALA A 343 11.18 -18.22 28.48
CA ALA A 343 10.35 -19.31 28.94
C ALA A 343 10.82 -20.62 28.29
N ILE A 344 10.91 -21.67 29.10
CA ILE A 344 11.33 -23.01 28.69
C ILE A 344 10.20 -23.96 29.06
N PHE A 345 9.82 -24.83 28.13
CA PHE A 345 8.76 -25.80 28.35
C PHE A 345 8.99 -27.04 27.49
N GLU A 346 8.26 -28.10 27.82
CA GLU A 346 8.45 -29.43 27.23
C GLU A 346 7.15 -29.93 26.60
N VAL A 347 7.22 -30.40 25.35
CA VAL A 347 6.06 -30.87 24.57
C VAL A 347 6.35 -32.17 23.82
N THR A 348 5.33 -33.00 23.64
CA THR A 348 5.42 -34.26 22.88
C THR A 348 4.81 -34.16 21.48
N HIS A 349 4.00 -33.13 21.24
CA HIS A 349 3.30 -32.87 19.98
C HIS A 349 3.79 -31.56 19.35
N PHE A 350 3.78 -31.47 18.02
CA PHE A 350 4.23 -30.28 17.30
C PHE A 350 3.07 -29.54 16.65
N SER A 351 3.03 -28.24 16.86
CA SER A 351 1.92 -27.35 16.55
C SER A 351 2.39 -25.89 16.58
N TRP A 352 1.45 -24.94 16.62
CA TRP A 352 1.77 -23.54 16.90
C TRP A 352 1.83 -23.26 18.40
N TYR A 353 2.84 -22.53 18.83
CA TYR A 353 3.07 -22.13 20.21
C TYR A 353 3.23 -20.62 20.33
N TRP A 354 2.49 -20.01 21.27
CA TRP A 354 2.51 -18.57 21.45
C TRP A 354 2.43 -18.18 22.92
N LEU A 355 3.41 -17.42 23.41
CA LEU A 355 3.45 -16.96 24.79
C LEU A 355 2.88 -15.54 24.90
N TRP A 356 1.91 -15.37 25.80
CA TRP A 356 1.23 -14.09 26.05
C TRP A 356 1.37 -13.68 27.52
N TYR A 357 1.55 -12.38 27.76
CA TYR A 357 1.56 -11.78 29.09
C TYR A 357 0.34 -10.87 29.24
N THR A 358 -0.72 -11.37 29.89
CA THR A 358 -2.00 -10.66 29.99
C THR A 358 -2.80 -11.05 31.22
N THR A 359 -3.66 -10.14 31.69
CA THR A 359 -4.60 -10.40 32.79
C THR A 359 -5.91 -11.05 32.32
N LYS A 360 -6.12 -11.19 31.01
CA LYS A 360 -7.34 -11.77 30.44
C LYS A 360 -7.34 -13.29 30.60
N THR A 361 -8.49 -13.87 30.91
CA THR A 361 -8.65 -15.32 31.11
C THR A 361 -9.01 -16.06 29.83
N TYR A 362 -9.77 -15.44 28.92
CA TYR A 362 -10.14 -16.03 27.63
C TYR A 362 -9.38 -15.37 26.48
N ILE A 363 -8.27 -15.98 26.07
CA ILE A 363 -7.34 -15.40 25.08
C ILE A 363 -7.45 -16.10 23.72
N GLY A 364 -7.92 -17.35 23.65
CA GLY A 364 -7.99 -18.09 22.38
C GLY A 364 -8.69 -17.32 21.25
N GLY A 365 -9.82 -16.69 21.55
CA GLY A 365 -10.52 -15.84 20.56
C GLY A 365 -9.79 -14.55 20.19
N ILE A 366 -8.96 -14.01 21.08
CA ILE A 366 -8.10 -12.84 20.81
C ILE A 366 -6.92 -13.30 19.95
N ALA A 367 -6.23 -14.36 20.35
CA ALA A 367 -5.10 -14.94 19.63
C ALA A 367 -5.49 -15.31 18.20
N LYS A 368 -6.66 -15.91 17.99
CA LYS A 368 -7.19 -16.16 16.64
C LYS A 368 -7.30 -14.87 15.80
N LYS A 369 -7.88 -13.81 16.36
CA LYS A 369 -7.99 -12.52 15.66
C LYS A 369 -6.63 -11.90 15.38
N VAL A 370 -5.67 -12.00 16.29
CA VAL A 370 -4.30 -11.48 16.06
C VAL A 370 -3.58 -12.33 15.01
N TYR A 371 -3.71 -13.65 15.06
CA TYR A 371 -3.18 -14.56 14.04
C TYR A 371 -3.71 -14.25 12.64
N GLU A 372 -5.01 -13.99 12.51
CA GLU A 372 -5.64 -13.54 11.26
C GLU A 372 -5.08 -12.19 10.79
N ARG A 373 -4.73 -11.28 11.71
CA ARG A 373 -4.10 -9.99 11.41
C ARG A 373 -2.65 -10.10 10.94
N LEU A 374 -1.94 -11.17 11.27
CA LEU A 374 -0.61 -11.45 10.74
C LEU A 374 -0.64 -11.85 9.25
N ARG A 375 -1.83 -11.95 8.65
CA ARG A 375 -1.97 -12.22 7.21
C ARG A 375 -1.65 -10.99 6.38
N MET A 376 -0.66 -11.13 5.51
CA MET A 376 -0.26 -10.11 4.56
C MET A 376 -1.03 -10.27 3.24
N TYR A 377 -1.40 -9.15 2.65
CA TYR A 377 -2.03 -9.04 1.34
C TYR A 377 -1.29 -8.06 0.45
N GLN A 378 -1.22 -8.40 -0.84
CA GLN A 378 -0.84 -7.45 -1.88
C GLN A 378 -2.09 -6.68 -2.32
N VAL A 379 -2.04 -5.36 -2.18
CA VAL A 379 -3.14 -4.45 -2.48
C VAL A 379 -2.71 -3.36 -3.46
N ASN A 380 -3.70 -2.77 -4.12
CA ASN A 380 -3.55 -1.55 -4.90
C ASN A 380 -4.55 -0.51 -4.38
N PHE A 381 -4.11 0.74 -4.32
CA PHE A 381 -4.97 1.88 -4.05
C PHE A 381 -5.54 2.41 -5.36
N ILE A 382 -6.81 2.77 -5.33
CA ILE A 382 -7.54 3.32 -6.46
C ILE A 382 -8.16 4.64 -6.00
N ALA A 383 -7.96 5.69 -6.79
CA ALA A 383 -8.58 6.99 -6.60
C ALA A 383 -9.32 7.39 -7.88
N LEU A 384 -10.64 7.46 -7.85
CA LEU A 384 -11.46 7.77 -9.04
C LEU A 384 -12.39 8.95 -8.76
N GLN A 385 -12.64 9.77 -9.76
CA GLN A 385 -13.62 10.86 -9.72
C GLN A 385 -14.90 10.45 -10.43
N ARG A 386 -16.06 10.88 -9.93
CA ARG A 386 -17.32 10.62 -10.60
C ARG A 386 -17.40 11.44 -11.90
N LYS A 387 -17.82 10.80 -13.00
CA LYS A 387 -17.86 11.48 -14.32
C LYS A 387 -18.86 12.64 -14.36
N LYS A 388 -19.98 12.49 -13.67
CA LYS A 388 -21.04 13.52 -13.58
C LYS A 388 -20.71 14.62 -12.58
N ASP A 389 -19.84 14.34 -11.62
CA ASP A 389 -19.50 15.22 -10.50
C ASP A 389 -18.03 15.04 -10.10
N PRO A 390 -17.10 15.81 -10.70
CA PRO A 390 -15.67 15.65 -10.47
C PRO A 390 -15.23 15.98 -9.04
N GLU A 391 -16.06 16.71 -8.26
CA GLU A 391 -15.79 17.01 -6.85
C GLU A 391 -16.00 15.78 -5.97
N GLN A 392 -16.76 14.79 -6.43
CA GLN A 392 -16.91 13.53 -5.73
C GLN A 392 -15.76 12.57 -6.09
N VAL A 393 -14.92 12.26 -5.10
CA VAL A 393 -13.79 11.34 -5.20
C VAL A 393 -14.09 10.05 -4.43
N LEU A 394 -13.88 8.92 -5.10
CA LEU A 394 -13.87 7.59 -4.51
C LEU A 394 -12.42 7.18 -4.26
N LEU A 395 -12.10 6.91 -2.99
CA LEU A 395 -10.86 6.26 -2.59
C LEU A 395 -11.14 4.82 -2.19
N GLN A 396 -10.32 3.88 -2.67
CA GLN A 396 -10.49 2.47 -2.37
C GLN A 396 -9.15 1.74 -2.26
N CYS A 397 -9.01 0.87 -1.26
CA CYS A 397 -7.94 -0.12 -1.16
C CYS A 397 -8.48 -1.50 -1.58
N VAL A 398 -7.85 -2.13 -2.57
CA VAL A 398 -8.34 -3.35 -3.21
C VAL A 398 -7.25 -4.42 -3.26
N PRO A 399 -7.51 -5.67 -2.81
CA PRO A 399 -6.58 -6.78 -3.05
C PRO A 399 -6.29 -6.96 -4.54
N LYS A 400 -5.03 -7.20 -4.91
CA LYS A 400 -4.54 -7.27 -6.30
C LYS A 400 -5.45 -8.08 -7.23
N HIS A 401 -5.84 -9.28 -6.81
CA HIS A 401 -6.70 -10.20 -7.59
C HIS A 401 -8.14 -9.68 -7.83
N LYS A 402 -8.58 -8.63 -7.12
CA LYS A 402 -9.91 -8.02 -7.26
C LYS A 402 -9.89 -6.70 -8.03
N VAL A 403 -8.72 -6.18 -8.40
CA VAL A 403 -8.57 -4.84 -9.02
C VAL A 403 -9.29 -4.74 -10.35
N ASP A 404 -9.01 -5.64 -11.31
CA ASP A 404 -9.60 -5.57 -12.65
C ASP A 404 -11.14 -5.73 -12.63
N PRO A 405 -11.72 -6.69 -11.89
CA PRO A 405 -13.18 -6.77 -11.74
C PRO A 405 -13.81 -5.51 -11.14
N VAL A 406 -13.13 -4.85 -10.19
CA VAL A 406 -13.62 -3.61 -9.56
C VAL A 406 -13.56 -2.44 -10.54
N LEU A 407 -12.45 -2.28 -11.27
CA LEU A 407 -12.31 -1.23 -12.28
C LEU A 407 -13.34 -1.36 -13.39
N LYS A 408 -13.59 -2.58 -13.89
CA LYS A 408 -14.59 -2.83 -14.94
C LYS A 408 -16.00 -2.44 -14.48
N LYS A 409 -16.35 -2.67 -13.20
CA LYS A 409 -17.63 -2.27 -12.61
C LYS A 409 -17.77 -0.74 -12.41
N LEU A 410 -16.66 -0.04 -12.23
CA LEU A 410 -16.65 1.41 -11.94
C LEU A 410 -16.43 2.27 -13.19
N GLN A 411 -15.91 1.68 -14.27
CA GLN A 411 -15.56 2.35 -15.53
C GLN A 411 -16.68 3.23 -16.10
N ASP A 412 -17.94 2.84 -15.95
CA ASP A 412 -19.07 3.59 -16.52
C ASP A 412 -19.32 4.90 -15.77
N ARG A 413 -19.19 4.89 -14.44
CA ARG A 413 -19.59 6.00 -13.55
C ARG A 413 -18.42 6.87 -13.09
N TYR A 414 -17.22 6.31 -13.06
CA TYR A 414 -16.03 6.96 -12.54
C TYR A 414 -14.91 7.01 -13.59
N ARG A 415 -13.98 7.94 -13.40
CA ARG A 415 -12.77 8.09 -14.21
C ARG A 415 -11.64 8.52 -13.27
N GLY A 416 -10.44 7.98 -13.47
CA GLY A 416 -9.30 8.34 -12.65
C GLY A 416 -7.97 7.89 -13.26
N PRO A 417 -6.86 8.12 -12.56
CA PRO A 417 -5.58 7.50 -12.87
C PRO A 417 -5.64 5.97 -12.83
N GLU A 418 -4.55 5.35 -13.30
CA GLU A 418 -4.33 3.92 -13.07
C GLU A 418 -4.17 3.63 -11.57
N PRO A 419 -4.45 2.40 -11.12
CA PRO A 419 -4.21 1.99 -9.74
C PRO A 419 -2.75 2.22 -9.31
N SER A 420 -2.53 2.34 -8.00
CA SER A 420 -1.18 2.51 -7.46
C SER A 420 -0.28 1.31 -7.77
N ASP A 421 1.01 1.49 -7.52
CA ASP A 421 1.93 0.36 -7.38
C ASP A 421 1.42 -0.60 -6.28
N MET A 422 1.83 -1.86 -6.37
CA MET A 422 1.47 -2.88 -5.39
C MET A 422 2.12 -2.55 -4.04
N VAL A 423 1.29 -2.57 -2.99
CA VAL A 423 1.69 -2.33 -1.61
C VAL A 423 1.31 -3.55 -0.78
N GLU A 424 2.16 -3.89 0.18
CA GLU A 424 1.94 -4.96 1.14
C GLU A 424 1.24 -4.39 2.36
N MET A 425 0.14 -5.03 2.78
CA MET A 425 -0.63 -4.61 3.94
C MET A 425 -1.07 -5.82 4.76
N PHE A 426 -1.06 -5.69 6.08
CA PHE A 426 -1.62 -6.67 6.99
C PHE A 426 -3.13 -6.53 7.13
N GLU A 427 -3.84 -7.64 7.36
CA GLU A 427 -5.26 -7.60 7.70
C GLU A 427 -5.45 -6.80 9.01
N GLY A 428 -6.37 -5.85 9.02
CA GLY A 428 -6.61 -4.95 10.14
C GLY A 428 -5.60 -3.80 10.26
N GLU A 429 -4.67 -3.63 9.32
CA GLU A 429 -3.72 -2.52 9.32
C GLU A 429 -4.42 -1.18 9.07
N GLN A 430 -4.08 -0.19 9.90
CA GLN A 430 -4.59 1.17 9.77
C GLN A 430 -3.68 2.00 8.86
N PHE A 431 -4.27 2.71 7.90
CA PHE A 431 -3.55 3.62 7.02
C PHE A 431 -4.32 4.92 6.83
N PHE A 432 -3.65 5.95 6.32
CA PHE A 432 -4.23 7.27 6.17
C PHE A 432 -4.14 7.76 4.72
N ALA A 433 -5.19 8.40 4.24
CA ALA A 433 -5.16 9.15 2.99
C ALA A 433 -5.17 10.66 3.29
N ALA A 434 -4.23 11.38 2.68
CA ALA A 434 -4.10 12.82 2.81
C ALA A 434 -4.07 13.47 1.42
N PHE A 435 -4.55 14.71 1.36
CA PHE A 435 -4.65 15.49 0.13
C PHE A 435 -3.63 16.63 0.15
N GLU A 436 -2.92 16.80 -0.96
CA GLU A 436 -1.93 17.85 -1.14
C GLU A 436 -2.38 18.86 -2.21
N ARG A 437 -1.70 20.02 -2.28
CA ARG A 437 -1.83 21.02 -3.36
C ARG A 437 -3.22 21.64 -3.52
N GLY A 438 -3.79 22.14 -2.42
CA GLY A 438 -5.00 22.98 -2.46
C GLY A 438 -6.33 22.22 -2.52
N ILE A 439 -6.30 20.90 -2.33
CA ILE A 439 -7.48 20.06 -2.13
C ILE A 439 -7.76 19.94 -0.63
N SER A 440 -8.96 20.31 -0.20
CA SER A 440 -9.45 20.14 1.17
C SER A 440 -10.62 19.15 1.23
N ILE A 441 -10.74 18.48 2.36
CA ILE A 441 -11.84 17.58 2.71
C ILE A 441 -12.60 18.15 3.90
N ASP A 442 -13.86 17.72 4.05
CA ASP A 442 -14.65 18.03 5.22
C ASP A 442 -14.00 17.45 6.49
N MET A 443 -13.69 18.34 7.43
CA MET A 443 -13.01 18.02 8.68
C MET A 443 -13.98 17.57 9.78
N ASP A 444 -15.27 17.84 9.64
CA ASP A 444 -16.28 17.53 10.64
C ASP A 444 -16.67 16.04 10.61
N ARG A 445 -16.03 15.25 9.73
CA ARG A 445 -16.28 13.82 9.59
C ARG A 445 -15.59 13.02 10.70
N PRO A 446 -16.26 12.01 11.30
CA PRO A 446 -15.70 11.20 12.37
C PRO A 446 -14.52 10.33 11.92
N ASP A 447 -14.39 10.11 10.63
CA ASP A 447 -13.36 9.27 10.01
C ASP A 447 -12.15 10.07 9.50
N CYS A 448 -12.10 11.37 9.85
CA CYS A 448 -11.01 12.30 9.60
C CYS A 448 -10.23 12.54 10.91
N VAL A 449 -8.93 12.24 10.91
CA VAL A 449 -8.01 12.45 12.04
C VAL A 449 -6.90 13.37 11.55
N ASP A 450 -6.74 14.54 12.18
CA ASP A 450 -5.74 15.56 11.82
C ASP A 450 -5.75 15.97 10.33
N GLY A 451 -6.95 16.03 9.72
CA GLY A 451 -7.11 16.37 8.30
C GLY A 451 -6.75 15.24 7.33
N ARG A 452 -6.60 13.99 7.82
CA ARG A 452 -6.34 12.79 7.03
C ARG A 452 -7.49 11.80 7.21
N LEU A 453 -7.89 11.13 6.14
CA LEU A 453 -8.91 10.09 6.21
C LEU A 453 -8.29 8.80 6.73
N SER A 454 -8.82 8.28 7.83
CA SER A 454 -8.34 7.03 8.42
C SER A 454 -9.04 5.81 7.84
N PHE A 455 -8.30 4.81 7.41
CA PHE A 455 -8.81 3.55 6.90
C PHE A 455 -8.27 2.39 7.72
N ILE A 456 -9.02 1.29 7.75
CA ILE A 456 -8.55 0.00 8.24
C ILE A 456 -8.78 -1.00 7.13
N PHE A 457 -7.75 -1.73 6.73
CA PHE A 457 -7.83 -2.70 5.65
C PHE A 457 -8.38 -4.04 6.13
N TYR A 458 -9.43 -4.54 5.48
CA TYR A 458 -9.93 -5.90 5.63
C TYR A 458 -10.20 -6.51 4.26
N SER A 459 -9.54 -7.62 3.94
CA SER A 459 -9.60 -8.27 2.61
C SER A 459 -11.00 -8.76 2.19
N HIS A 460 -11.84 -9.04 3.19
CA HIS A 460 -13.21 -9.53 3.04
C HIS A 460 -14.24 -8.38 2.94
N LEU A 461 -13.85 -7.15 3.27
CA LEU A 461 -14.72 -5.97 3.20
C LEU A 461 -14.39 -5.08 1.99
N LYS A 462 -15.28 -4.14 1.70
CA LYS A 462 -15.03 -3.07 0.73
C LYS A 462 -14.35 -1.91 1.46
N ASN A 463 -13.03 -1.82 1.36
CA ASN A 463 -12.24 -0.74 1.96
C ASN A 463 -12.35 0.54 1.12
N MET A 464 -13.52 1.18 1.10
CA MET A 464 -13.81 2.34 0.25
C MET A 464 -14.38 3.51 1.05
N LYS A 465 -14.09 4.72 0.58
CA LYS A 465 -14.71 5.96 1.04
C LYS A 465 -15.00 6.87 -0.14
N GLU A 466 -16.21 7.42 -0.16
CA GLU A 466 -16.58 8.51 -1.06
C GLU A 466 -16.56 9.82 -0.30
N ILE A 467 -15.89 10.81 -0.88
CA ILE A 467 -15.70 12.12 -0.29
C ILE A 467 -15.97 13.20 -1.32
N TYR A 468 -16.31 14.38 -0.82
CA TYR A 468 -16.36 15.60 -1.60
C TYR A 468 -15.07 16.37 -1.37
N VAL A 469 -14.39 16.73 -2.45
CA VAL A 469 -13.18 17.55 -2.41
C VAL A 469 -13.51 18.98 -2.80
N SER A 470 -13.11 19.92 -1.95
CA SER A 470 -13.22 21.36 -2.21
C SER A 470 -11.85 21.95 -2.54
N PHE A 471 -11.85 23.05 -3.28
CA PHE A 471 -10.64 23.77 -3.67
C PHE A 471 -10.45 25.00 -2.78
N TYR A 472 -9.22 25.23 -2.32
CA TYR A 472 -8.85 26.46 -1.62
C TYR A 472 -8.74 27.63 -2.61
N ARG A 473 -9.70 28.57 -2.58
CA ARG A 473 -9.83 29.69 -3.54
C ARG A 473 -9.01 30.95 -3.21
N GLY A 474 -8.00 30.85 -2.33
CA GLY A 474 -6.99 31.89 -2.12
C GLY A 474 -5.80 31.65 -3.05
N ALA A 475 -5.07 32.71 -3.43
CA ALA A 475 -3.84 32.58 -4.21
C ALA A 475 -2.95 31.50 -3.55
N VAL A 476 -2.62 30.44 -4.31
CA VAL A 476 -1.70 29.41 -3.87
C VAL A 476 -0.36 30.10 -3.67
N PRO A 477 0.21 30.16 -2.45
CA PRO A 477 1.55 30.70 -2.27
C PRO A 477 2.51 29.87 -3.14
N GLU A 478 3.37 30.53 -3.91
CA GLU A 478 4.32 29.87 -4.83
C GLU A 478 5.27 28.89 -4.10
N SER A 479 5.33 28.97 -2.77
CA SER A 479 5.93 27.95 -1.91
C SER A 479 5.11 27.75 -0.63
N VAL A 480 4.80 26.49 -0.32
CA VAL A 480 4.32 26.09 1.01
C VAL A 480 5.56 25.98 1.90
N PRO A 481 5.63 26.65 3.07
CA PRO A 481 6.77 26.54 3.98
C PRO A 481 7.09 25.07 4.27
N GLU A 482 8.38 24.72 4.24
CA GLU A 482 8.84 23.34 4.45
C GLU A 482 8.34 22.79 5.80
N GLU A 483 8.22 23.63 6.84
CA GLU A 483 7.64 23.28 8.14
C GLU A 483 6.16 22.87 8.08
N ALA A 484 5.31 23.54 7.29
CA ALA A 484 3.89 23.18 7.16
C ALA A 484 3.71 21.87 6.37
N SER A 485 4.61 21.63 5.41
CA SER A 485 4.74 20.36 4.71
C SER A 485 5.20 19.24 5.65
N ARG A 486 6.09 19.53 6.60
CA ARG A 486 6.54 18.61 7.67
C ARG A 486 5.51 18.38 8.77
N ARG A 487 4.54 19.26 8.99
CA ARG A 487 3.43 18.99 9.94
C ARG A 487 2.34 18.10 9.33
N ARG A 488 2.08 18.21 8.02
CA ARG A 488 1.15 17.32 7.27
C ARG A 488 1.73 15.94 7.00
N LYS A 489 3.06 15.85 6.91
CA LYS A 489 3.84 14.61 6.84
C LYS A 489 4.19 14.25 8.27
N GLY A 490 3.42 13.37 8.92
CA GLY A 490 3.71 12.97 10.31
C GLY A 490 5.17 12.53 10.52
N PRO A 491 5.62 12.34 11.78
CA PRO A 491 7.01 12.07 12.13
C PRO A 491 7.68 10.94 11.31
N ASP A 492 6.90 9.98 10.79
CA ASP A 492 7.37 8.87 9.93
C ASP A 492 6.79 8.92 8.50
N SER A 493 7.11 9.94 7.71
CA SER A 493 6.50 10.13 6.37
C SER A 493 7.12 9.24 5.27
N LEU A 494 6.88 7.93 5.31
CA LEU A 494 6.93 7.09 4.11
C LEU A 494 5.51 6.99 3.51
N TRP A 495 5.26 7.69 2.40
CA TRP A 495 4.02 7.53 1.65
C TRP A 495 3.98 6.15 0.99
N LEU A 496 2.90 5.38 1.24
CA LEU A 496 2.69 4.08 0.61
C LEU A 496 2.46 4.22 -0.91
N ALA A 497 1.69 5.23 -1.33
CA ALA A 497 1.43 5.55 -2.74
C ALA A 497 0.97 7.00 -2.92
N THR A 498 1.10 7.52 -4.14
CA THR A 498 0.58 8.85 -4.53
C THR A 498 -0.17 8.74 -5.84
N LEU A 499 -1.45 9.12 -5.85
CA LEU A 499 -2.34 9.01 -7.01
C LEU A 499 -2.80 10.40 -7.47
N PRO A 500 -2.57 10.79 -8.73
CA PRO A 500 -2.97 12.11 -9.23
C PRO A 500 -4.46 12.17 -9.54
N ILE A 501 -5.15 13.14 -8.95
CA ILE A 501 -6.57 13.42 -9.20
C ILE A 501 -6.69 14.72 -10.01
N LYS A 502 -7.62 14.80 -10.97
CA LYS A 502 -7.79 16.01 -11.77
C LYS A 502 -8.55 17.05 -10.98
N LEU A 503 -8.06 18.28 -10.96
CA LEU A 503 -8.84 19.40 -10.43
C LEU A 503 -10.08 19.62 -11.32
N PRO A 504 -11.27 19.81 -10.73
CA PRO A 504 -12.44 20.24 -11.49
C PRO A 504 -12.10 21.53 -12.25
N ARG A 505 -12.33 21.57 -13.56
CA ARG A 505 -12.15 22.82 -14.33
C ARG A 505 -13.18 23.83 -13.81
N LEU A 506 -12.72 24.98 -13.30
CA LEU A 506 -13.61 26.14 -13.15
C LEU A 506 -14.28 26.36 -14.50
N LYS A 507 -15.62 26.32 -14.55
CA LYS A 507 -16.35 26.74 -15.76
C LYS A 507 -15.96 28.20 -16.04
N SER A 508 -15.11 28.40 -17.04
CA SER A 508 -14.83 29.73 -17.58
C SER A 508 -16.13 30.27 -18.15
N ARG A 509 -16.56 31.41 -17.64
CA ARG A 509 -17.73 32.15 -18.11
C ARG A 509 -17.39 32.75 -19.49
N SER A 510 -17.43 31.95 -20.53
CA SER A 510 -17.44 32.41 -21.92
C SER A 510 -18.82 32.15 -22.49
N GLY A 511 -19.52 33.23 -22.83
CA GLY A 511 -20.93 33.23 -23.16
C GLY A 511 -21.27 32.32 -24.34
N ASP A 512 -22.42 31.66 -24.23
CA ASP A 512 -23.25 31.47 -25.41
C ASP A 512 -24.72 31.43 -24.98
N ASN A 513 -25.54 32.18 -25.72
CA ASN A 513 -26.96 32.33 -25.49
C ASN A 513 -27.67 31.02 -25.86
N SER A 514 -28.28 30.34 -24.90
CA SER A 514 -29.40 29.43 -25.17
C SER A 514 -30.37 29.39 -23.99
N SER A 515 -31.64 29.33 -24.35
CA SER A 515 -32.89 29.56 -23.61
C SER A 515 -33.13 28.63 -22.40
N PRO A 516 -34.09 28.99 -21.50
CA PRO A 516 -34.16 28.43 -20.15
C PRO A 516 -34.87 27.07 -20.16
N LEU A 517 -34.13 26.01 -19.81
CA LEU A 517 -34.69 24.73 -19.44
C LEU A 517 -34.68 24.61 -17.91
N ASN A 518 -35.89 24.41 -17.37
CA ASN A 518 -36.25 24.11 -16.01
C ASN A 518 -35.15 23.47 -15.14
N GLY A 519 -34.83 24.15 -14.05
CA GLY A 519 -33.92 23.70 -12.99
C GLY A 519 -32.98 24.83 -12.62
N PHE A 520 -33.23 25.49 -11.50
CA PHE A 520 -32.38 26.54 -10.95
C PHE A 520 -30.94 26.03 -10.71
N SER A 521 -30.10 26.09 -11.74
CA SER A 521 -28.66 25.87 -11.65
C SER A 521 -27.97 27.24 -11.65
N PHE A 522 -28.05 27.96 -10.54
CA PHE A 522 -27.21 29.13 -10.35
C PHE A 522 -25.75 28.69 -10.10
N PRO A 523 -24.74 29.35 -10.69
CA PRO A 523 -23.34 29.12 -10.33
C PRO A 523 -23.08 29.47 -8.85
N PRO A 524 -22.11 28.84 -8.17
CA PRO A 524 -21.87 29.07 -6.75
C PRO A 524 -21.49 30.53 -6.50
N LEU A 525 -22.40 31.24 -5.86
CA LEU A 525 -22.25 32.63 -5.45
C LEU A 525 -21.57 32.63 -4.07
N ASN A 526 -20.36 33.20 -4.02
CA ASN A 526 -19.64 33.48 -2.78
C ASN A 526 -19.60 34.99 -2.62
N LEU A 527 -20.30 35.53 -1.61
CA LEU A 527 -20.27 36.94 -1.27
C LEU A 527 -19.23 37.19 -0.18
N GLY A 528 -18.43 38.25 -0.33
CA GLY A 528 -17.38 38.62 0.62
C GLY A 528 -15.99 38.08 0.26
N ASN A 529 -15.01 38.37 1.12
CA ASN A 529 -13.62 37.97 0.95
C ASN A 529 -13.08 37.29 2.23
N ALA A 530 -11.79 36.92 2.22
CA ALA A 530 -11.18 36.20 3.34
C ALA A 530 -11.11 37.03 4.64
N GLU A 531 -11.13 38.36 4.56
CA GLU A 531 -11.11 39.28 5.70
C GLU A 531 -12.53 39.57 6.22
N THR A 532 -13.50 39.73 5.32
CA THR A 532 -14.90 40.02 5.66
C THR A 532 -15.72 38.77 5.97
N GLY A 533 -15.28 37.58 5.55
CA GLY A 533 -15.96 36.28 5.67
C GLY A 533 -16.80 35.95 4.44
N TYR A 534 -16.91 34.65 4.10
CA TYR A 534 -17.66 34.19 2.93
C TYR A 534 -19.10 33.79 3.29
N LEU A 535 -20.08 34.40 2.65
CA LEU A 535 -21.44 33.88 2.58
C LEU A 535 -21.60 33.00 1.34
N THR A 536 -21.86 31.71 1.54
CA THR A 536 -22.07 30.76 0.44
C THR A 536 -23.52 30.78 -0.04
N GLN A 537 -23.75 30.25 -1.24
CA GLN A 537 -25.10 29.98 -1.75
C GLN A 537 -25.98 29.17 -0.77
N ALA A 538 -25.40 28.21 -0.04
CA ALA A 538 -26.15 27.43 0.95
C ALA A 538 -26.60 28.29 2.14
N ASN A 539 -25.78 29.26 2.55
CA ASN A 539 -26.15 30.22 3.60
C ASN A 539 -27.27 31.15 3.12
N LEU A 540 -27.19 31.67 1.89
CA LEU A 540 -28.24 32.50 1.29
C LEU A 540 -29.58 31.75 1.17
N LEU A 541 -29.55 30.45 0.85
CA LEU A 541 -30.76 29.61 0.84
C LEU A 541 -31.36 29.41 2.24
N SER A 542 -30.52 29.28 3.27
CA SER A 542 -30.96 29.23 4.66
C SER A 542 -31.62 30.54 5.09
N ILE A 543 -30.99 31.67 4.75
CA ILE A 543 -31.48 33.01 5.04
C ILE A 543 -32.82 33.26 4.33
N ALA A 544 -32.93 32.89 3.04
CA ALA A 544 -34.15 33.06 2.25
C ALA A 544 -35.38 32.40 2.92
N ARG A 545 -35.20 31.23 3.54
CA ARG A 545 -36.29 30.54 4.26
C ARG A 545 -36.78 31.28 5.51
N ARG A 546 -35.99 32.21 6.04
CA ARG A 546 -36.31 32.96 7.26
C ARG A 546 -36.86 34.36 7.01
N VAL A 547 -36.66 34.90 5.81
CA VAL A 547 -37.09 36.26 5.43
C VAL A 547 -38.62 36.40 5.46
N GLY A 548 -39.36 35.47 4.88
CA GLY A 548 -40.83 35.48 4.91
C GLY A 548 -41.45 36.72 4.27
N GLY A 549 -42.54 37.23 4.86
CA GLY A 549 -43.34 38.34 4.29
C GLY A 549 -42.64 39.70 4.19
N ASP A 550 -41.50 39.88 4.88
CA ASP A 550 -40.78 41.16 4.96
C ASP A 550 -39.87 41.42 3.74
N TRP A 551 -39.89 40.53 2.76
CA TRP A 551 -38.98 40.54 1.61
C TRP A 551 -39.07 41.80 0.74
N GLN A 552 -40.24 42.46 0.70
CA GLN A 552 -40.42 43.71 -0.05
C GLN A 552 -39.70 44.87 0.65
N THR A 553 -39.84 44.97 1.98
CA THR A 553 -39.15 45.95 2.82
C THR A 553 -37.63 45.74 2.74
N ILE A 554 -37.20 44.48 2.84
CA ILE A 554 -35.79 44.09 2.69
C ILE A 554 -35.28 44.44 1.29
N GLY A 555 -36.07 44.20 0.24
CA GLY A 555 -35.74 44.58 -1.13
C GLY A 555 -35.51 46.09 -1.28
N LEU A 556 -36.36 46.93 -0.69
CA LEU A 556 -36.20 48.39 -0.72
C LEU A 556 -34.90 48.82 -0.02
N ASN A 557 -34.60 48.26 1.15
CA ASN A 557 -33.40 48.56 1.92
C ASN A 557 -32.12 48.01 1.24
N LEU A 558 -32.24 46.96 0.42
CA LEU A 558 -31.17 46.44 -0.44
C LEU A 558 -30.95 47.27 -1.71
N GLY A 559 -31.74 48.33 -1.92
CA GLY A 559 -31.60 49.28 -3.03
C GLY A 559 -32.42 48.94 -4.27
N PHE A 560 -33.38 48.01 -4.20
CA PHE A 560 -34.30 47.79 -5.31
C PHE A 560 -35.31 48.95 -5.42
N SER A 561 -35.60 49.35 -6.65
CA SER A 561 -36.72 50.26 -6.94
C SER A 561 -38.06 49.56 -6.74
N TYR A 562 -39.11 50.34 -6.45
CA TYR A 562 -40.48 49.85 -6.32
C TYR A 562 -40.93 49.05 -7.56
N GLN A 563 -40.53 49.49 -8.77
CA GLN A 563 -40.83 48.80 -10.03
C GLN A 563 -40.17 47.41 -10.13
N GLN A 564 -38.96 47.23 -9.58
CA GLN A 564 -38.29 45.93 -9.57
C GLN A 564 -38.95 44.95 -8.60
N ILE A 565 -39.37 45.44 -7.43
CA ILE A 565 -40.08 44.64 -6.42
C ILE A 565 -41.45 44.21 -6.96
N GLU A 566 -42.21 45.11 -7.57
CA GLU A 566 -43.47 44.77 -8.24
C GLU A 566 -43.27 43.76 -9.36
N ARG A 567 -42.18 43.87 -10.13
CA ARG A 567 -41.86 42.91 -11.19
C ARG A 567 -41.54 41.52 -10.64
N ILE A 568 -40.77 41.42 -9.56
CA ILE A 568 -40.47 40.14 -8.90
C ILE A 568 -41.76 39.53 -8.32
N GLY A 569 -42.59 40.35 -7.66
CA GLY A 569 -43.89 39.94 -7.14
C GLY A 569 -44.86 39.48 -8.23
N TYR A 570 -44.87 40.14 -9.40
CA TYR A 570 -45.70 39.77 -10.54
C TYR A 570 -45.22 38.46 -11.21
N ASN A 571 -43.92 38.27 -11.35
CA ASN A 571 -43.34 37.09 -11.99
C ASN A 571 -43.57 35.80 -11.18
N HIS A 572 -43.71 35.92 -9.85
CA HIS A 572 -43.81 34.80 -8.94
C HIS A 572 -45.04 34.90 -8.01
N ARG A 573 -46.20 35.34 -8.56
CA ARG A 573 -47.44 35.63 -7.82
C ARG A 573 -47.91 34.57 -6.82
N GLU A 574 -47.66 33.29 -7.10
CA GLU A 574 -48.16 32.17 -6.30
C GLU A 574 -47.11 31.57 -5.33
N ASP A 575 -45.88 32.09 -5.34
CA ASP A 575 -44.75 31.45 -4.64
C ASP A 575 -43.86 32.50 -3.94
N LEU A 576 -44.09 32.70 -2.65
CA LEU A 576 -43.33 33.64 -1.81
C LEU A 576 -41.85 33.26 -1.71
N ASP A 577 -41.54 31.96 -1.64
CA ASP A 577 -40.16 31.49 -1.55
C ASP A 577 -39.39 31.83 -2.83
N LYS A 578 -40.03 31.69 -4.00
CA LYS A 578 -39.43 32.13 -5.27
C LYS A 578 -39.25 33.64 -5.36
N GLN A 579 -40.17 34.43 -4.82
CA GLN A 579 -40.01 35.90 -4.76
C GLN A 579 -38.79 36.29 -3.93
N ILE A 580 -38.62 35.69 -2.75
CA ILE A 580 -37.49 35.93 -1.84
C ILE A 580 -36.17 35.49 -2.48
N LEU A 581 -36.16 34.30 -3.09
CA LEU A 581 -34.97 33.76 -3.75
C LEU A 581 -34.57 34.62 -4.94
N ASP A 582 -35.51 35.01 -5.80
CA ASP A 582 -35.20 35.86 -6.96
C ASP A 582 -34.65 37.22 -6.52
N MET A 583 -35.22 37.82 -5.46
CA MET A 583 -34.73 39.06 -4.86
C MET A 583 -33.30 38.93 -4.32
N LEU A 584 -33.05 37.97 -3.43
CA LEU A 584 -31.73 37.79 -2.79
C LEU A 584 -30.65 37.39 -3.80
N PHE A 585 -30.94 36.50 -4.74
CA PHE A 585 -29.97 36.06 -5.73
C PHE A 585 -29.72 37.10 -6.81
N SER A 586 -30.73 37.89 -7.20
CA SER A 586 -30.56 39.02 -8.11
C SER A 586 -29.68 40.10 -7.49
N TRP A 587 -29.89 40.41 -6.21
CA TRP A 587 -29.06 41.35 -5.46
C TRP A 587 -27.62 40.84 -5.29
N ALA A 588 -27.47 39.58 -4.86
CA ALA A 588 -26.18 38.94 -4.67
C ALA A 588 -25.35 38.91 -5.96
N LYS A 589 -25.99 38.68 -7.11
CA LYS A 589 -25.34 38.69 -8.42
C LYS A 589 -24.90 40.08 -8.86
N GLN A 590 -25.63 41.13 -8.48
CA GLN A 590 -25.27 42.52 -8.79
C GLN A 590 -24.14 43.04 -7.89
N ASN A 591 -24.02 42.50 -6.67
CA ASN A 591 -23.06 42.96 -5.67
C ASN A 591 -21.91 41.96 -5.40
N SER A 592 -21.74 40.93 -6.24
CA SER A 592 -20.72 39.88 -6.02
C SER A 592 -19.27 40.38 -6.15
N GLU A 593 -19.07 41.54 -6.76
CA GLU A 593 -17.75 42.17 -6.93
C GLU A 593 -17.47 43.24 -5.85
N ASP A 594 -18.45 43.56 -5.00
CA ASP A 594 -18.30 44.54 -3.92
C ASP A 594 -17.80 43.85 -2.63
N PRO A 595 -16.62 44.22 -2.10
CA PRO A 595 -16.08 43.62 -0.88
C PRO A 595 -16.95 43.86 0.37
N ASN A 596 -17.78 44.92 0.38
CA ASN A 596 -18.65 45.29 1.49
C ASN A 596 -20.10 44.82 1.29
N CYS A 597 -20.37 43.96 0.31
CA CYS A 597 -21.72 43.45 0.05
C CYS A 597 -22.34 42.80 1.30
N VAL A 598 -21.55 42.04 2.05
CA VAL A 598 -22.01 41.33 3.25
C VAL A 598 -22.47 42.30 4.34
N GLU A 599 -21.76 43.40 4.57
CA GLU A 599 -22.17 44.44 5.52
C GLU A 599 -23.44 45.15 5.06
N LYS A 600 -23.58 45.42 3.76
CA LYS A 600 -24.82 46.00 3.20
C LYS A 600 -26.03 45.08 3.42
N LEU A 601 -25.85 43.77 3.31
CA LEU A 601 -26.90 42.80 3.61
C LEU A 601 -27.29 42.84 5.09
N ILE A 602 -26.31 42.86 6.00
CA ILE A 602 -26.56 42.96 7.44
C ILE A 602 -27.30 44.25 7.78
N THR A 603 -26.85 45.39 7.23
CA THR A 603 -27.50 46.70 7.44
C THR A 603 -28.93 46.70 6.92
N ALA A 604 -29.17 46.19 5.70
CA ALA A 604 -30.52 46.10 5.15
C ALA A 604 -31.45 45.20 5.98
N MET A 605 -30.93 44.11 6.57
CA MET A 605 -31.70 43.25 7.47
C MET A 605 -32.04 43.96 8.80
N LYS A 606 -31.09 44.72 9.37
CA LYS A 606 -31.30 45.53 10.58
C LYS A 606 -32.32 46.66 10.36
N GLU A 607 -32.20 47.39 9.25
CA GLU A 607 -33.13 48.46 8.86
C GLU A 607 -34.54 47.94 8.53
N SER A 608 -34.66 46.67 8.16
CA SER A 608 -35.95 46.00 7.94
C SER A 608 -36.57 45.44 9.23
N GLY A 609 -35.97 45.68 10.40
CA GLY A 609 -36.44 45.16 11.69
C GLY A 609 -36.18 43.67 11.92
N ARG A 610 -35.37 43.02 11.08
CA ARG A 610 -35.03 41.58 11.15
C ARG A 610 -33.64 41.36 11.75
N GLN A 611 -33.49 41.81 12.99
CA GLN A 611 -32.27 41.61 13.79
C GLN A 611 -31.93 40.12 13.95
N ASP A 612 -32.94 39.26 14.04
CA ASP A 612 -32.81 37.81 14.15
C ASP A 612 -32.08 37.14 12.97
N ILE A 613 -32.21 37.71 11.76
CA ILE A 613 -31.52 37.26 10.56
C ILE A 613 -30.14 37.91 10.46
N ALA A 614 -30.03 39.19 10.83
CA ALA A 614 -28.75 39.89 10.86
C ALA A 614 -27.74 39.21 11.80
N ASP A 615 -28.18 38.84 13.01
CA ASP A 615 -27.36 38.14 14.00
C ASP A 615 -26.95 36.73 13.52
N GLU A 616 -27.81 36.01 12.78
CA GLU A 616 -27.47 34.72 12.16
C GLU A 616 -26.40 34.89 11.07
N ILE A 617 -26.55 35.92 10.22
CA ILE A 617 -25.57 36.24 9.18
C ILE A 617 -24.22 36.55 9.83
N GLU A 618 -24.19 37.37 10.87
CA GLU A 618 -22.98 37.69 11.64
C GLU A 618 -22.34 36.43 12.27
N ALA A 619 -23.14 35.52 12.85
CA ALA A 619 -22.64 34.27 13.42
C ALA A 619 -22.04 33.33 12.35
N ILE A 620 -22.67 33.23 11.17
CA ILE A 620 -22.15 32.44 10.04
C ILE A 620 -20.81 32.99 9.57
N ILE A 621 -20.67 34.32 9.51
CA ILE A 621 -19.45 35.00 9.11
C ILE A 621 -18.34 34.79 10.14
N GLU A 622 -18.64 34.94 11.43
CA GLU A 622 -17.65 34.80 12.50
C GLU A 622 -17.14 33.35 12.58
N LEU A 623 -18.02 32.36 12.41
CA LEU A 623 -17.62 30.96 12.29
C LEU A 623 -16.71 30.72 11.08
N GLY A 624 -17.01 31.35 9.93
CA GLY A 624 -16.17 31.31 8.74
C GLY A 624 -14.79 31.93 8.96
N ARG A 625 -14.73 33.09 9.64
CA ARG A 625 -13.48 33.78 10.01
C ARG A 625 -12.66 32.97 11.00
N GLN A 626 -13.29 32.34 11.98
CA GLN A 626 -12.62 31.46 12.93
C GLN A 626 -12.00 30.25 12.23
N LYS A 627 -12.77 29.57 11.36
CA LYS A 627 -12.26 28.47 10.52
C LYS A 627 -11.10 28.94 9.63
N TYR A 628 -11.15 30.17 9.12
CA TYR A 628 -10.06 30.77 8.34
C TYR A 628 -8.80 31.05 9.18
N ARG A 629 -8.93 31.66 10.36
CA ARG A 629 -7.81 31.91 11.29
C ARG A 629 -7.16 30.60 11.76
N GLU A 630 -7.96 29.60 12.11
CA GLU A 630 -7.47 28.27 12.48
C GLU A 630 -6.78 27.57 11.30
N SER A 631 -7.28 27.75 10.08
CA SER A 631 -6.62 27.30 8.86
C SER A 631 -5.24 27.96 8.69
N ILE A 632 -5.15 29.30 8.78
CA ILE A 632 -3.89 30.07 8.69
C ILE A 632 -2.88 29.62 9.74
N ARG A 633 -3.30 29.47 11.00
CA ARG A 633 -2.47 28.95 12.11
C ARG A 633 -1.87 27.58 11.78
N ARG A 634 -2.66 26.69 11.18
CA ARG A 634 -2.20 25.35 10.78
C ARG A 634 -1.28 25.37 9.56
N VAL A 635 -1.36 26.38 8.68
CA VAL A 635 -0.42 26.55 7.55
C VAL A 635 0.88 27.26 7.95
N GLY A 636 1.02 27.71 9.20
CA GLY A 636 2.25 28.37 9.68
C GLY A 636 2.48 29.76 9.10
N LEU A 637 1.41 30.46 8.71
CA LEU A 637 1.47 31.80 8.10
C LEU A 637 1.09 32.94 9.06
N GLU A 638 0.84 32.65 10.35
CA GLU A 638 0.92 33.72 11.34
C GLU A 638 2.40 34.10 11.48
N GLN A 639 2.76 35.33 11.05
CA GLN A 639 3.86 36.00 11.75
C GLN A 639 3.45 36.00 13.21
N GLU A 640 4.27 35.40 14.08
CA GLU A 640 4.20 35.70 15.50
C GLU A 640 4.31 37.23 15.59
N SER A 641 3.17 37.91 15.75
CA SER A 641 3.18 39.25 16.29
C SER A 641 3.80 39.08 17.66
N SER A 642 5.07 39.49 17.74
CA SER A 642 5.89 39.57 18.94
C SER A 642 5.03 39.76 20.17
N THR A 643 4.88 38.70 20.97
CA THR A 643 4.39 38.79 22.33
C THR A 643 5.46 39.47 23.17
N GLU A 644 5.61 40.79 23.01
CA GLU A 644 6.12 41.68 24.05
C GLU A 644 4.89 42.35 24.68
N ASP A 645 4.17 41.64 25.54
CA ASP A 645 3.26 42.27 26.53
C ASP A 645 2.75 41.30 27.63
N SER A 646 3.43 40.16 27.87
CA SER A 646 3.14 39.30 29.04
C SER A 646 4.23 39.32 30.11
N ALA A 647 5.07 40.36 30.12
CA ALA A 647 6.03 40.62 31.19
C ALA A 647 5.58 41.81 32.07
N THR A 648 4.34 41.81 32.58
CA THR A 648 3.95 42.68 33.71
C THR A 648 2.76 42.13 34.48
N ALA A 649 2.91 40.96 35.10
CA ALA A 649 2.04 40.53 36.20
C ALA A 649 2.72 39.44 37.03
N MET A 650 3.85 39.75 37.67
CA MET A 650 4.35 39.08 38.87
C MET A 650 5.48 39.93 39.48
N VAL A 651 5.09 40.93 40.26
CA VAL A 651 5.78 41.39 41.47
C VAL A 651 4.71 41.66 42.52
#